data_AF-A0A8C9Z5F7-F1
#
_entry.id   AF-A0A8C9Z5F7-F1
#
_cell.length_a   1.000
_cell.length_b   1.000
_cell.length_c   1.000
_cell.angle_alpha   90.00
_cell.angle_beta   90.00
_cell.angle_gamma   90.00
#
_symmetry.space_group_name_H-M   'P 1'
#
loop_
_entity.id
_entity.type
_entity.pdbx_description
1 polymer ?
#
loop_
_entity_poly.entity_id
_entity_poly.type
_entity_poly.pdbx_seq_one_letter_code
_entity_poly.pdbx_strand_id
1 'polypeptide(L)'
;LLENNEKCSLPGDGVMNVQEFVSRVVNDNKPPTPSASTPYRQLKRHHSTQPFDEGGRRIATPFALTSTIGMRLFSTLDDGTGFTPVEYILDAWLEEGIENSMEILQALNFSLDGKLSLGDLTMALENELLVTKNGIHQAALASFKAEIRYLLERLDRELREKEKIQSDLEKAEKLKTQLANEVDERHSAIEHMNNLNLRKLEQDHKEKLAAVRSELTKEMDQIQQQASLQRKELESEVEKIREDESFLRDHLSISVKENRRLEMELLDITEKLVETQSQNTKLQTSLDNVMKEKFGDLDPGSADFLLQEERIKELRSSYEAQCRELQDRIDELQSELHEFHGLGRVHQPCHKPLSEELESKSPGMESDPGNEYLHHTCSPWRANYRELQNQLEQAELERTSLEQKQAQEREELENMQEEEVGALRQKLLEAHTCTADLEEQLKTLEALQTETDGHLVDEMDELRKQHAVEIKKLGDEHAELSEARLEEERKKLQEEQAELEKRLLGDWEREKELLQQSHEAELKARLEEAKARFEEERDEIVQRLTEQWQEERAQLDEQNNETLHVALEEEISRLAREQEEKEGDLREQWESERGQLQERQEQALLDRILQERLQVQEKFEQREKKLKEEWERERLQLEEDYEGMLQDRLNEEKEKRETEKEEEEERVKRLMAEERDRLEESHSEAVKDLTDKHTRERDALSSMLDKLREDIKQLIIHVLSPLQISELRLQSQQFEDKNVMLSKKNAQNISDMENLRQQLAELMKENERREVYTAEEKNKLAACVSSLEAELTKALEDTAQLEQRNTQLSLQLSGLKEKYYFKAFIVIKQICEPLDETLQAVSHQSARLKSDLRVLQQERDSLKLEVSMLHKQLQNVNDKNHILEMALHSSGLQSQSKKLYRDKMSRLVDQEQQLLRQENERLQAAVRNVKGDLMQSREKVRQLDATVLSLKQHKPQSQSSLVKALEQENASLKQELEAQKELTKV
;
A
#
# COMPACT_ATOMS: atom_id res chain seq x y z
N LEU A 1 54.43 -27.80 5.11
CA LEU A 1 55.64 -27.20 4.53
C LEU A 1 55.66 -25.73 4.93
N LEU A 2 56.84 -25.16 5.16
CA LEU A 2 57.03 -23.79 5.66
C LEU A 2 57.41 -22.82 4.53
N GLU A 3 57.35 -21.53 4.88
CA GLU A 3 57.96 -20.37 4.21
C GLU A 3 57.35 -19.81 2.91
N ASN A 4 57.40 -18.46 2.88
CA ASN A 4 57.23 -17.54 1.75
C ASN A 4 55.79 -17.33 1.20
N ASN A 5 55.32 -16.10 0.98
CA ASN A 5 55.99 -14.80 1.15
C ASN A 5 55.03 -13.66 1.52
N GLU A 6 55.55 -12.63 2.19
CA GLU A 6 54.78 -11.45 2.60
C GLU A 6 54.48 -10.51 1.42
N LYS A 7 53.27 -9.90 1.41
CA LYS A 7 53.02 -8.55 0.88
C LYS A 7 51.56 -8.10 1.06
N CYS A 8 51.36 -7.11 1.93
CA CYS A 8 50.52 -5.91 1.70
C CYS A 8 50.39 -5.11 3.01
N SER A 9 51.24 -4.10 3.20
CA SER A 9 51.12 -3.13 4.29
C SER A 9 49.97 -2.15 4.01
N LEU A 10 49.12 -1.89 5.02
CA LEU A 10 48.12 -0.82 4.99
C LEU A 10 48.78 0.57 5.02
N PRO A 11 48.36 1.53 4.19
CA PRO A 11 48.77 2.92 4.31
C PRO A 11 47.75 3.75 5.12
N GLY A 12 48.20 4.25 6.27
CA GLY A 12 47.96 5.65 6.70
C GLY A 12 46.57 6.05 7.21
N ASP A 13 45.52 5.91 6.40
CA ASP A 13 44.20 6.51 6.64
C ASP A 13 43.05 5.49 6.53
N GLY A 14 42.13 5.54 7.49
CA GLY A 14 41.13 4.49 7.75
C GLY A 14 39.91 4.44 6.83
N VAL A 15 40.00 4.93 5.59
CA VAL A 15 38.88 4.96 4.64
C VAL A 15 39.32 4.46 3.26
N MET A 16 38.85 3.27 2.88
CA MET A 16 39.10 2.72 1.54
C MET A 16 38.09 3.29 0.53
N ASN A 17 38.57 3.92 -0.53
CA ASN A 17 37.70 4.43 -1.60
C ASN A 17 37.03 3.27 -2.35
N VAL A 18 35.70 3.37 -2.57
CA VAL A 18 34.92 2.41 -3.38
C VAL A 18 35.56 2.16 -4.75
N GLN A 19 36.15 3.19 -5.37
CA GLN A 19 36.80 3.07 -6.67
C GLN A 19 38.14 2.31 -6.60
N GLU A 20 38.86 2.33 -5.47
CA GLU A 20 40.02 1.44 -5.24
C GLU A 20 39.58 0.00 -4.96
N PHE A 21 38.51 -0.19 -4.17
CA PHE A 21 37.94 -1.52 -3.91
C PHE A 21 37.52 -2.19 -5.23
N VAL A 22 36.74 -1.50 -6.06
CA VAL A 22 36.37 -1.96 -7.41
C VAL A 22 37.62 -2.21 -8.27
N SER A 23 38.62 -1.32 -8.25
CA SER A 23 39.86 -1.50 -9.02
C SER A 23 40.70 -2.72 -8.59
N ARG A 24 40.55 -3.22 -7.36
CA ARG A 24 41.22 -4.45 -6.89
C ARG A 24 40.38 -5.70 -7.11
N VAL A 25 39.04 -5.60 -7.07
CA VAL A 25 38.12 -6.72 -7.34
C VAL A 25 37.99 -7.04 -8.84
N VAL A 26 38.12 -6.04 -9.72
CA VAL A 26 37.86 -6.19 -11.18
C VAL A 26 39.09 -6.64 -12.00
N ASN A 27 40.31 -6.56 -11.46
CA ASN A 27 41.53 -6.82 -12.25
C ASN A 27 41.98 -8.29 -12.31
N ASP A 28 41.50 -9.16 -11.43
CA ASP A 28 41.67 -10.62 -11.58
C ASP A 28 40.41 -11.24 -12.20
N ASN A 29 40.33 -11.16 -13.54
CA ASN A 29 39.97 -12.29 -14.40
C ASN A 29 40.04 -11.92 -15.89
N LYS A 30 40.77 -12.73 -16.67
CA LYS A 30 40.54 -12.84 -18.13
C LYS A 30 40.14 -14.29 -18.42
N PRO A 31 38.97 -14.54 -19.04
CA PRO A 31 38.29 -15.83 -18.93
C PRO A 31 38.84 -16.88 -19.90
N PRO A 32 38.37 -18.13 -19.75
CA PRO A 32 37.61 -18.69 -20.87
C PRO A 32 36.20 -19.14 -20.46
N THR A 33 35.20 -18.47 -21.01
CA THR A 33 33.90 -19.05 -21.34
C THR A 33 33.67 -18.83 -22.85
N PRO A 34 32.82 -19.64 -23.48
CA PRO A 34 31.43 -19.18 -23.57
C PRO A 34 30.41 -20.25 -23.18
N SER A 35 29.45 -19.86 -22.35
CA SER A 35 28.14 -20.51 -22.32
C SER A 35 27.29 -19.95 -23.44
N ALA A 36 26.63 -20.80 -24.21
CA ALA A 36 25.48 -20.44 -25.03
C ALA A 36 24.50 -21.62 -25.10
N SER A 37 23.22 -21.31 -25.14
CA SER A 37 22.09 -22.23 -25.05
C SER A 37 22.05 -23.33 -26.12
N THR A 38 21.54 -24.48 -25.67
CA THR A 38 20.71 -25.46 -26.40
C THR A 38 20.36 -25.21 -27.88
N PRO A 39 20.34 -26.30 -28.66
CA PRO A 39 19.06 -26.70 -29.25
C PRO A 39 18.58 -28.05 -28.69
N TYR A 40 17.54 -28.02 -27.85
CA TYR A 40 16.78 -29.22 -27.49
C TYR A 40 15.86 -29.61 -28.67
N ARG A 41 16.40 -30.34 -29.64
CA ARG A 41 15.65 -31.10 -30.66
C ARG A 41 16.53 -32.22 -31.23
N GLN A 42 15.90 -33.30 -31.68
CA GLN A 42 16.53 -34.50 -32.25
C GLN A 42 17.27 -35.44 -31.28
N LEU A 43 16.56 -35.97 -30.27
CA LEU A 43 16.75 -37.38 -29.88
C LEU A 43 15.47 -38.08 -29.38
N LYS A 44 14.35 -37.78 -30.05
CA LYS A 44 13.12 -38.59 -29.92
C LYS A 44 13.32 -39.90 -30.71
N ARG A 45 13.91 -40.93 -30.09
CA ARG A 45 13.86 -42.32 -30.56
C ARG A 45 14.03 -43.32 -29.41
N HIS A 46 12.96 -44.06 -29.15
CA HIS A 46 12.87 -45.32 -28.39
C HIS A 46 13.51 -45.35 -26.99
N HIS A 47 12.73 -45.00 -25.97
CA HIS A 47 12.66 -45.87 -24.79
C HIS A 47 11.65 -46.98 -25.09
N SER A 48 12.16 -48.12 -25.55
CA SER A 48 11.41 -49.37 -25.63
C SER A 48 12.38 -50.55 -25.58
N THR A 49 12.65 -50.99 -24.36
CA THR A 49 13.13 -52.34 -24.04
C THR A 49 12.61 -52.66 -22.64
N GLN A 50 11.97 -53.83 -22.51
CA GLN A 50 11.45 -54.34 -21.25
C GLN A 50 12.61 -54.67 -20.28
N PRO A 51 12.34 -54.80 -18.96
CA PRO A 51 13.28 -55.50 -18.09
C PRO A 51 13.42 -56.95 -18.56
N PHE A 52 14.66 -57.37 -18.84
CA PHE A 52 14.97 -58.78 -19.09
C PHE A 52 15.77 -59.33 -17.91
N ASP A 53 15.09 -60.11 -17.07
CA ASP A 53 15.70 -60.81 -15.94
C ASP A 53 16.25 -62.17 -16.43
N GLU A 54 17.40 -62.11 -17.09
CA GLU A 54 18.26 -63.28 -17.31
C GLU A 54 19.65 -63.00 -16.75
N GLY A 55 20.28 -63.91 -16.02
CA GLY A 55 19.89 -65.29 -15.73
C GLY A 55 21.15 -66.12 -15.62
N GLY A 56 21.54 -66.48 -14.38
CA GLY A 56 22.90 -66.91 -14.06
C GLY A 56 23.37 -68.22 -14.72
N ARG A 57 23.84 -68.15 -15.97
CA ARG A 57 24.55 -69.25 -16.65
C ARG A 57 26.03 -69.18 -16.35
N ARG A 58 26.52 -70.18 -15.61
CA ARG A 58 27.90 -70.30 -15.16
C ARG A 58 28.81 -70.72 -16.31
N ILE A 59 29.55 -69.79 -16.91
CA ILE A 59 30.78 -70.16 -17.63
C ILE A 59 31.89 -70.31 -16.59
N ALA A 60 31.85 -71.44 -15.87
CA ALA A 60 32.91 -71.85 -14.97
C ALA A 60 34.02 -72.52 -15.81
N THR A 61 34.92 -71.71 -16.37
CA THR A 61 35.98 -72.15 -17.30
C THR A 61 36.98 -73.09 -16.62
N PRO A 62 37.02 -74.40 -16.91
CA PRO A 62 37.90 -75.35 -16.24
C PRO A 62 39.16 -75.56 -17.09
N PHE A 63 39.94 -74.49 -17.28
CA PHE A 63 41.16 -74.51 -18.09
C PHE A 63 42.37 -73.93 -17.34
N ALA A 64 42.80 -74.67 -16.32
CA ALA A 64 44.18 -74.65 -15.85
C ALA A 64 44.71 -76.10 -15.86
N LEU A 65 45.99 -76.29 -16.18
CA LEU A 65 46.70 -77.58 -16.18
C LEU A 65 46.28 -78.59 -17.28
N THR A 66 46.29 -78.16 -18.54
CA THR A 66 46.69 -79.05 -19.65
C THR A 66 47.52 -78.24 -20.65
N SER A 67 48.74 -78.67 -20.96
CA SER A 67 49.69 -77.85 -21.74
C SER A 67 49.41 -77.80 -23.25
N THR A 68 48.29 -78.37 -23.68
CA THR A 68 47.80 -78.33 -25.06
C THR A 68 46.41 -77.70 -25.03
N ILE A 69 46.26 -76.51 -25.59
CA ILE A 69 44.95 -76.04 -26.06
C ILE A 69 44.68 -76.84 -27.34
N GLY A 70 44.11 -78.04 -27.18
CA GLY A 70 43.48 -78.75 -28.29
C GLY A 70 42.34 -77.88 -28.80
N MET A 71 42.25 -77.67 -30.11
CA MET A 71 41.15 -76.89 -30.66
C MET A 71 39.87 -77.69 -30.44
N ARG A 72 38.91 -77.20 -29.63
CA ARG A 72 37.57 -77.80 -29.60
C ARG A 72 36.85 -77.47 -30.91
N LEU A 73 37.21 -78.20 -31.96
CA LEU A 73 36.46 -78.23 -33.21
C LEU A 73 35.03 -78.70 -32.90
N PHE A 74 34.08 -78.29 -33.74
CA PHE A 74 32.68 -78.70 -33.62
C PHE A 74 31.97 -78.27 -32.33
N SER A 75 32.45 -77.22 -31.64
CA SER A 75 31.76 -76.63 -30.47
C SER A 75 30.38 -76.03 -30.77
N THR A 76 30.00 -75.94 -32.05
CA THR A 76 28.65 -75.61 -32.54
C THR A 76 27.73 -76.84 -32.65
N LEU A 77 28.30 -78.05 -32.68
CA LEU A 77 27.60 -79.35 -32.76
C LEU A 77 27.62 -80.11 -31.42
N ASP A 78 28.24 -79.52 -30.38
CA ASP A 78 28.30 -80.02 -29.01
C ASP A 78 27.10 -79.49 -28.21
N ASP A 79 26.17 -80.37 -27.86
CA ASP A 79 25.03 -80.09 -26.98
C ASP A 79 25.43 -79.96 -25.49
N GLY A 80 26.73 -80.07 -25.19
CA GLY A 80 27.29 -80.13 -23.85
C GLY A 80 27.59 -81.56 -23.38
N THR A 81 27.26 -82.60 -24.17
CA THR A 81 27.63 -83.99 -23.88
C THR A 81 29.00 -84.39 -24.43
N GLY A 82 29.57 -83.63 -25.38
CA GLY A 82 30.81 -83.98 -26.09
C GLY A 82 30.65 -85.05 -27.18
N PHE A 83 29.41 -85.52 -27.44
CA PHE A 83 29.11 -86.52 -28.46
C PHE A 83 27.96 -86.08 -29.38
N THR A 84 28.15 -86.22 -30.68
CA THR A 84 27.11 -85.89 -31.68
C THR A 84 26.86 -87.06 -32.64
N PRO A 85 25.64 -87.27 -33.17
CA PRO A 85 25.38 -88.25 -34.22
C PRO A 85 26.32 -88.09 -35.43
N VAL A 86 26.69 -89.20 -36.09
CA VAL A 86 27.55 -89.20 -37.29
C VAL A 86 27.00 -88.25 -38.37
N GLU A 87 25.67 -88.27 -38.56
CA GLU A 87 24.91 -87.48 -39.53
C GLU A 87 25.27 -85.99 -39.49
N TYR A 88 25.19 -85.34 -38.31
CA TYR A 88 25.49 -83.91 -38.19
C TYR A 88 26.96 -83.54 -38.47
N ILE A 89 27.90 -84.48 -38.35
CA ILE A 89 29.30 -84.24 -38.75
C ILE A 89 29.43 -84.33 -40.27
N LEU A 90 28.77 -85.32 -40.89
CA LEU A 90 28.74 -85.45 -42.35
C LEU A 90 28.08 -84.23 -43.01
N ASP A 91 26.96 -83.75 -42.46
CA ASP A 91 26.24 -82.58 -42.93
C ASP A 91 27.09 -81.30 -42.78
N ALA A 92 27.64 -81.03 -41.59
CA ALA A 92 28.48 -79.85 -41.36
C ALA A 92 29.78 -79.86 -42.20
N TRP A 93 30.34 -81.04 -42.47
CA TRP A 93 31.49 -81.16 -43.37
C TRP A 93 31.09 -80.98 -44.83
N LEU A 94 29.88 -81.38 -45.23
CA LEU A 94 29.34 -81.15 -46.57
C LEU A 94 29.04 -79.66 -46.80
N GLU A 95 28.50 -78.94 -45.80
CA GLU A 95 28.29 -77.49 -45.84
C GLU A 95 29.62 -76.71 -45.97
N GLU A 96 30.67 -77.17 -45.30
CA GLU A 96 32.05 -76.65 -45.43
C GLU A 96 32.80 -77.22 -46.68
N GLY A 97 32.11 -77.93 -47.58
CA GLY A 97 32.61 -78.34 -48.91
C GLY A 97 33.46 -79.62 -48.96
N ILE A 98 33.39 -80.48 -47.94
CA ILE A 98 34.15 -81.74 -47.84
C ILE A 98 33.30 -82.92 -48.34
N GLU A 99 33.27 -83.12 -49.66
CA GLU A 99 32.43 -84.15 -50.32
C GLU A 99 32.77 -85.60 -49.87
N ASN A 100 34.04 -85.90 -49.56
CA ASN A 100 34.49 -87.24 -49.15
C ASN A 100 34.37 -87.50 -47.63
N SER A 101 33.49 -86.78 -46.91
CA SER A 101 33.37 -86.80 -45.45
C SER A 101 33.23 -88.21 -44.85
N MET A 102 32.44 -89.09 -45.49
CA MET A 102 32.25 -90.48 -45.06
C MET A 102 33.52 -91.34 -45.20
N GLU A 103 34.29 -91.16 -46.28
CA GLU A 103 35.55 -91.89 -46.49
C GLU A 103 36.62 -91.47 -45.47
N ILE A 104 36.65 -90.19 -45.12
CA ILE A 104 37.57 -89.62 -44.13
C ILE A 104 37.30 -90.21 -42.74
N LEU A 105 36.04 -90.31 -42.31
CA LEU A 105 35.69 -90.93 -41.03
C LEU A 105 36.07 -92.42 -40.98
N GLN A 106 35.87 -93.16 -42.07
CA GLN A 106 36.33 -94.56 -42.15
C GLN A 106 37.86 -94.67 -42.10
N ALA A 107 38.60 -93.81 -42.81
CA ALA A 107 40.06 -93.81 -42.81
C ALA A 107 40.66 -93.49 -41.43
N LEU A 108 39.95 -92.68 -40.63
CA LEU A 108 40.28 -92.38 -39.23
C LEU A 108 39.83 -93.49 -38.25
N ASN A 109 39.29 -94.61 -38.73
CA ASN A 109 38.75 -95.74 -37.96
C ASN A 109 37.53 -95.42 -37.07
N PHE A 110 36.70 -94.45 -37.43
CA PHE A 110 35.41 -94.20 -36.77
C PHE A 110 34.28 -95.06 -37.37
N SER A 111 33.36 -95.50 -36.50
CA SER A 111 32.14 -96.20 -36.91
C SER A 111 31.11 -95.21 -37.46
N LEU A 112 30.55 -95.50 -38.64
CA LEU A 112 29.49 -94.69 -39.25
C LEU A 112 28.11 -94.88 -38.61
N ASP A 113 27.94 -95.91 -37.77
CA ASP A 113 26.72 -96.16 -37.01
C ASP A 113 26.82 -95.55 -35.59
N GLY A 114 25.91 -94.63 -35.25
CA GLY A 114 25.70 -94.14 -33.87
C GLY A 114 26.17 -92.70 -33.59
N LYS A 115 26.78 -92.50 -32.41
CA LYS A 115 27.33 -91.20 -31.96
C LYS A 115 28.85 -91.22 -31.97
N LEU A 116 29.47 -90.12 -32.43
CA LEU A 116 30.91 -89.89 -32.40
C LEU A 116 31.30 -88.97 -31.24
N SER A 117 32.44 -89.25 -30.63
CA SER A 117 33.09 -88.35 -29.67
C SER A 117 33.75 -87.19 -30.43
N LEU A 118 33.29 -85.97 -30.16
CA LEU A 118 33.85 -84.77 -30.79
C LEU A 118 35.31 -84.53 -30.36
N GLY A 119 35.65 -84.93 -29.12
CA GLY A 119 37.02 -84.87 -28.60
C GLY A 119 37.96 -85.85 -29.31
N ASP A 120 37.54 -87.10 -29.50
CA ASP A 120 38.38 -88.11 -30.15
C ASP A 120 38.51 -87.86 -31.66
N LEU A 121 37.43 -87.41 -32.33
CA LEU A 121 37.49 -87.01 -33.74
C LEU A 121 38.42 -85.80 -33.95
N THR A 122 38.30 -84.79 -33.07
CA THR A 122 39.24 -83.66 -33.04
C THR A 122 40.68 -84.14 -32.90
N MET A 123 40.95 -85.02 -31.93
CA MET A 123 42.29 -85.56 -31.71
C MET A 123 42.80 -86.38 -32.90
N ALA A 124 41.94 -87.15 -33.56
CA ALA A 124 42.30 -87.92 -34.76
C ALA A 124 42.67 -87.00 -35.94
N LEU A 125 41.89 -85.95 -36.19
CA LEU A 125 42.19 -84.94 -37.21
C LEU A 125 43.46 -84.14 -36.89
N GLU A 126 43.66 -83.73 -35.64
CA GLU A 126 44.91 -83.06 -35.22
C GLU A 126 46.11 -84.00 -35.37
N ASN A 127 45.98 -85.28 -35.01
CA ASN A 127 47.04 -86.28 -35.16
C ASN A 127 47.40 -86.52 -36.63
N GLU A 128 46.44 -86.73 -37.53
CA GLU A 128 46.74 -86.87 -38.96
C GLU A 128 47.42 -85.62 -39.53
N LEU A 129 46.94 -84.41 -39.20
CA LEU A 129 47.59 -83.19 -39.70
C LEU A 129 49.04 -83.05 -39.18
N LEU A 130 49.31 -83.45 -37.94
CA LEU A 130 50.65 -83.51 -37.36
C LEU A 130 51.54 -84.62 -37.96
N VAL A 131 50.96 -85.76 -38.34
CA VAL A 131 51.67 -86.90 -38.95
C VAL A 131 51.94 -86.67 -40.44
N THR A 132 51.16 -85.83 -41.13
CA THR A 132 51.44 -85.49 -42.54
C THR A 132 52.84 -84.90 -42.71
N LYS A 133 53.62 -85.43 -43.65
CA LYS A 133 54.98 -84.93 -43.98
C LYS A 133 54.97 -83.59 -44.73
N ASN A 134 53.83 -82.90 -44.81
CA ASN A 134 53.68 -81.65 -45.53
C ASN A 134 53.86 -80.45 -44.59
N GLY A 135 55.10 -79.94 -44.52
CA GLY A 135 55.43 -78.78 -43.68
C GLY A 135 54.61 -77.51 -43.96
N ILE A 136 53.99 -77.38 -45.14
CA ILE A 136 53.10 -76.25 -45.47
C ILE A 136 51.81 -76.34 -44.64
N HIS A 137 51.20 -77.53 -44.54
CA HIS A 137 49.98 -77.74 -43.76
C HIS A 137 50.26 -77.58 -42.25
N GLN A 138 51.39 -78.10 -41.78
CA GLN A 138 51.82 -77.92 -40.39
C GLN A 138 52.04 -76.43 -40.06
N ALA A 139 52.70 -75.66 -40.94
CA ALA A 139 52.91 -74.22 -40.75
C ALA A 139 51.59 -73.41 -40.77
N ALA A 140 50.66 -73.77 -41.65
CA ALA A 140 49.32 -73.15 -41.69
C ALA A 140 48.54 -73.41 -40.39
N LEU A 141 48.43 -74.67 -39.95
CA LEU A 141 47.77 -75.02 -38.69
C LEU A 141 48.43 -74.34 -37.48
N ALA A 142 49.76 -74.32 -37.41
CA ALA A 142 50.49 -73.66 -36.33
C ALA A 142 50.22 -72.15 -36.30
N SER A 143 50.09 -71.52 -37.46
CA SER A 143 49.77 -70.10 -37.61
C SER A 143 48.33 -69.79 -37.20
N PHE A 144 47.34 -70.55 -37.66
CA PHE A 144 45.95 -70.40 -37.20
C PHE A 144 45.80 -70.67 -35.70
N LYS A 145 46.44 -71.73 -35.17
CA LYS A 145 46.49 -72.00 -33.72
C LYS A 145 47.18 -70.87 -32.94
N ALA A 146 48.12 -70.13 -33.52
CA ALA A 146 48.74 -68.97 -32.87
C ALA A 146 47.81 -67.75 -32.89
N GLU A 147 47.21 -67.43 -34.05
CA GLU A 147 46.32 -66.27 -34.20
C GLU A 147 45.06 -66.42 -33.34
N ILE A 148 44.42 -67.59 -33.30
CA ILE A 148 43.25 -67.84 -32.44
C ILE A 148 43.59 -67.61 -30.96
N ARG A 149 44.76 -68.05 -30.49
CA ARG A 149 45.22 -67.77 -29.11
C ARG A 149 45.46 -66.28 -28.88
N TYR A 150 46.09 -65.58 -29.81
CA TYR A 150 46.32 -64.14 -29.71
C TYR A 150 45.01 -63.33 -29.67
N LEU A 151 44.03 -63.69 -30.52
CA LEU A 151 42.72 -63.04 -30.58
C LEU A 151 41.89 -63.29 -29.32
N LEU A 152 41.89 -64.52 -28.77
CA LEU A 152 41.25 -64.82 -27.49
C LEU A 152 41.90 -64.05 -26.33
N GLU A 153 43.23 -64.06 -26.23
CA GLU A 153 43.93 -63.31 -25.17
C GLU A 153 43.73 -61.79 -25.33
N ARG A 154 43.53 -61.29 -26.56
CA ARG A 154 43.12 -59.90 -26.81
C ARG A 154 41.70 -59.65 -26.32
N LEU A 155 40.73 -60.49 -26.68
CA LEU A 155 39.35 -60.37 -26.21
C LEU A 155 39.27 -60.36 -24.67
N ASP A 156 40.00 -61.27 -24.00
CA ASP A 156 40.07 -61.30 -22.53
C ASP A 156 40.71 -60.02 -21.93
N ARG A 157 41.61 -59.35 -22.64
CA ARG A 157 42.17 -58.05 -22.21
C ARG A 157 41.14 -56.92 -22.40
N GLU A 158 40.52 -56.82 -23.57
CA GLU A 158 39.46 -55.82 -23.85
C GLU A 158 38.26 -55.96 -22.88
N LEU A 159 37.86 -57.20 -22.54
CA LEU A 159 36.78 -57.46 -21.58
C LEU A 159 37.10 -56.93 -20.19
N ARG A 160 38.31 -57.19 -19.67
CA ARG A 160 38.73 -56.69 -18.33
C ARG A 160 38.91 -55.18 -18.31
N GLU A 161 39.34 -54.56 -19.42
CA GLU A 161 39.39 -53.10 -19.53
C GLU A 161 37.97 -52.50 -19.59
N LYS A 162 37.04 -53.12 -20.31
CA LYS A 162 35.62 -52.74 -20.33
C LYS A 162 34.98 -52.85 -18.93
N GLU A 163 35.16 -53.96 -18.23
CA GLU A 163 34.67 -54.17 -16.86
C GLU A 163 35.21 -53.10 -15.89
N LYS A 164 36.50 -52.77 -15.99
CA LYS A 164 37.12 -51.70 -15.21
C LYS A 164 36.50 -50.33 -15.53
N ILE A 165 36.35 -49.99 -16.82
CA ILE A 165 35.73 -48.74 -17.26
C ILE A 165 34.28 -48.63 -16.79
N GLN A 166 33.51 -49.74 -16.81
CA GLN A 166 32.16 -49.78 -16.26
C GLN A 166 32.16 -49.55 -14.73
N SER A 167 33.06 -50.19 -13.99
CA SER A 167 33.21 -50.00 -12.55
C SER A 167 33.62 -48.55 -12.18
N ASP A 168 34.52 -47.94 -12.95
CA ASP A 168 34.97 -46.57 -12.74
C ASP A 168 33.91 -45.54 -13.18
N LEU A 169 33.12 -45.83 -14.22
CA LEU A 169 31.93 -45.07 -14.59
C LEU A 169 30.88 -45.11 -13.47
N GLU A 170 30.53 -46.28 -12.95
CA GLU A 170 29.60 -46.40 -11.82
C GLU A 170 30.03 -45.57 -10.59
N LYS A 171 31.32 -45.53 -10.28
CA LYS A 171 31.87 -44.69 -9.20
C LYS A 171 31.70 -43.21 -9.51
N ALA A 172 32.02 -42.80 -10.74
CA ALA A 172 31.82 -41.42 -11.18
C ALA A 172 30.34 -41.01 -11.17
N GLU A 173 29.42 -41.90 -11.51
CA GLU A 173 27.98 -41.64 -11.44
C GLU A 173 27.45 -41.56 -10.01
N LYS A 174 27.94 -42.42 -9.10
CA LYS A 174 27.62 -42.36 -7.66
C LYS A 174 28.16 -41.07 -7.00
N LEU A 175 29.36 -40.61 -7.40
CA LEU A 175 29.90 -39.32 -6.97
C LEU A 175 29.12 -38.14 -7.57
N LYS A 176 28.69 -38.23 -8.83
CA LYS A 176 27.83 -37.24 -9.51
C LYS A 176 26.49 -37.06 -8.80
N THR A 177 25.82 -38.15 -8.40
CA THR A 177 24.54 -38.07 -7.67
C THR A 177 24.74 -37.61 -6.23
N GLN A 178 25.82 -38.02 -5.54
CA GLN A 178 26.16 -37.49 -4.22
C GLN A 178 26.40 -35.97 -4.25
N LEU A 179 27.13 -35.47 -5.25
CA LEU A 179 27.37 -34.03 -5.41
C LEU A 179 26.09 -33.26 -5.75
N ALA A 180 25.20 -33.83 -6.58
CA ALA A 180 23.89 -33.23 -6.84
C ALA A 180 23.07 -33.11 -5.54
N ASN A 181 22.96 -34.21 -4.77
CA ASN A 181 22.25 -34.21 -3.50
C ASN A 181 22.85 -33.19 -2.50
N GLU A 182 24.18 -33.10 -2.37
CA GLU A 182 24.82 -32.12 -1.49
C GLU A 182 24.54 -30.68 -1.93
N VAL A 183 24.50 -30.42 -3.24
CA VAL A 183 24.14 -29.12 -3.80
C VAL A 183 22.66 -28.78 -3.51
N ASP A 184 21.75 -29.74 -3.68
CA ASP A 184 20.32 -29.55 -3.43
C ASP A 184 20.00 -29.40 -1.93
N GLU A 185 20.69 -30.13 -1.05
CA GLU A 185 20.65 -29.95 0.41
C GLU A 185 21.15 -28.55 0.81
N ARG A 186 22.25 -28.08 0.22
CA ARG A 186 22.78 -26.73 0.47
C ARG A 186 21.85 -25.64 -0.05
N HIS A 187 21.26 -25.78 -1.24
CA HIS A 187 20.26 -24.86 -1.74
C HIS A 187 19.04 -24.83 -0.82
N SER A 188 18.50 -25.99 -0.43
CA SER A 188 17.39 -26.10 0.53
C SER A 188 17.70 -25.40 1.87
N ALA A 189 18.92 -25.54 2.39
CA ALA A 189 19.34 -24.87 3.62
C ALA A 189 19.50 -23.34 3.46
N ILE A 190 20.03 -22.88 2.31
CA ILE A 190 20.16 -21.45 1.99
C ILE A 190 18.78 -20.81 1.79
N GLU A 191 17.87 -21.47 1.07
CA GLU A 191 16.49 -21.04 0.89
C GLU A 191 15.73 -21.00 2.22
N HIS A 192 15.89 -22.00 3.08
CA HIS A 192 15.28 -21.99 4.41
C HIS A 192 15.81 -20.84 5.26
N MET A 193 17.13 -20.59 5.26
CA MET A 193 17.74 -19.46 5.96
C MET A 193 17.26 -18.10 5.40
N ASN A 194 17.14 -17.98 4.08
CA ASN A 194 16.65 -16.77 3.43
C ASN A 194 15.18 -16.52 3.79
N ASN A 195 14.31 -17.53 3.69
CA ASN A 195 12.91 -17.46 4.12
C ASN A 195 12.76 -17.08 5.60
N LEU A 196 13.63 -17.58 6.49
CA LEU A 196 13.63 -17.18 7.90
C LEU A 196 14.08 -15.73 8.10
N ASN A 197 15.01 -15.22 7.30
CA ASN A 197 15.48 -13.85 7.38
C ASN A 197 14.48 -12.85 6.78
N LEU A 198 13.82 -13.20 5.67
CA LEU A 198 12.70 -12.46 5.10
C LEU A 198 11.55 -12.34 6.11
N ARG A 199 11.10 -13.45 6.71
CA ARG A 199 10.04 -13.43 7.74
C ARG A 199 10.40 -12.61 8.98
N LYS A 200 11.68 -12.59 9.39
CA LYS A 200 12.14 -11.69 10.46
C LYS A 200 12.06 -10.23 10.04
N LEU A 201 12.52 -9.89 8.83
CA LEU A 201 12.47 -8.52 8.31
C LEU A 201 11.02 -8.03 8.14
N GLU A 202 10.13 -8.89 7.64
CA GLU A 202 8.68 -8.65 7.56
C GLU A 202 8.07 -8.40 8.94
N GLN A 203 8.42 -9.22 9.94
CA GLN A 203 7.94 -9.06 11.32
C GLN A 203 8.50 -7.79 11.97
N ASP A 204 9.80 -7.51 11.84
CA ASP A 204 10.44 -6.26 12.28
C ASP A 204 9.75 -5.03 11.66
N HIS A 205 9.43 -5.08 10.36
CA HIS A 205 8.74 -3.99 9.66
C HIS A 205 7.29 -3.85 10.13
N LYS A 206 6.59 -4.96 10.35
CA LYS A 206 5.23 -5.00 10.90
C LYS A 206 5.18 -4.46 12.34
N GLU A 207 6.18 -4.76 13.16
CA GLU A 207 6.31 -4.24 14.53
C GLU A 207 6.64 -2.74 14.53
N LYS A 208 7.56 -2.28 13.67
CA LYS A 208 7.84 -0.84 13.47
C LYS A 208 6.60 -0.08 13.00
N LEU A 209 5.85 -0.62 12.04
CA LEU A 209 4.58 -0.05 11.57
C LEU A 209 3.50 -0.05 12.66
N ALA A 210 3.45 -1.07 13.52
CA ALA A 210 2.54 -1.11 14.66
C ALA A 210 2.92 -0.09 15.75
N ALA A 211 4.22 0.11 15.99
CA ALA A 211 4.73 1.13 16.91
C ALA A 211 4.38 2.55 16.43
N VAL A 212 4.72 2.88 15.18
CA VAL A 212 4.41 4.19 14.58
C VAL A 212 2.89 4.45 14.53
N ARG A 213 2.07 3.43 14.21
CA ARG A 213 0.61 3.54 14.30
C ARG A 213 0.13 3.80 15.73
N SER A 214 0.74 3.15 16.73
CA SER A 214 0.43 3.38 18.15
C SER A 214 0.82 4.78 18.61
N GLU A 215 1.96 5.29 18.16
CA GLU A 215 2.41 6.67 18.43
C GLU A 215 1.48 7.70 17.79
N LEU A 216 1.16 7.54 16.50
CA LEU A 216 0.19 8.39 15.80
C LEU A 216 -1.19 8.39 16.48
N THR A 217 -1.68 7.24 16.96
CA THR A 217 -2.94 7.22 17.75
C THR A 217 -2.84 7.97 19.07
N LYS A 218 -1.69 7.92 19.76
CA LYS A 218 -1.48 8.68 21.01
C LYS A 218 -1.36 10.17 20.76
N GLU A 219 -0.74 10.60 19.65
CA GLU A 219 -0.68 12.00 19.24
C GLU A 219 -2.07 12.53 18.85
N MET A 220 -2.82 11.74 18.07
CA MET A 220 -4.22 12.05 17.74
C MET A 220 -5.10 12.17 19.00
N ASP A 221 -4.98 11.21 19.94
CA ASP A 221 -5.69 11.26 21.22
C ASP A 221 -5.28 12.47 22.07
N GLN A 222 -4.00 12.85 22.08
CA GLN A 222 -3.51 14.05 22.79
C GLN A 222 -4.06 15.33 22.16
N ILE A 223 -4.01 15.47 20.84
CA ILE A 223 -4.57 16.61 20.10
C ILE A 223 -6.08 16.70 20.32
N GLN A 224 -6.80 15.57 20.28
CA GLN A 224 -8.23 15.51 20.53
C GLN A 224 -8.58 15.85 21.99
N GLN A 225 -7.76 15.42 22.96
CA GLN A 225 -7.90 15.79 24.36
C GLN A 225 -7.64 17.29 24.58
N GLN A 226 -6.55 17.83 24.05
CA GLN A 226 -6.21 19.26 24.13
C GLN A 226 -7.33 20.12 23.52
N ALA A 227 -7.78 19.79 22.29
CA ALA A 227 -8.89 20.48 21.66
C ALA A 227 -10.22 20.32 22.43
N SER A 228 -10.41 19.23 23.19
CA SER A 228 -11.57 19.07 24.08
C SER A 228 -11.47 19.91 25.36
N LEU A 229 -10.27 20.21 25.84
CA LEU A 229 -10.05 21.12 26.96
C LEU A 229 -10.29 22.57 26.52
N GLN A 230 -9.67 23.00 25.41
CA GLN A 230 -9.88 24.34 24.83
C GLN A 230 -11.36 24.60 24.50
N ARG A 231 -12.10 23.61 23.97
CA ARG A 231 -13.55 23.75 23.76
C ARG A 231 -14.33 23.94 25.06
N LYS A 232 -14.08 23.14 26.10
CA LYS A 232 -14.75 23.27 27.41
C LYS A 232 -14.46 24.61 28.07
N GLU A 233 -13.26 25.13 27.87
CA GLU A 233 -12.84 26.40 28.44
C GLU A 233 -13.54 27.57 27.74
N LEU A 234 -13.55 27.58 26.40
CA LEU A 234 -14.39 28.49 25.59
C LEU A 234 -15.87 28.40 25.98
N GLU A 235 -16.42 27.20 26.13
CA GLU A 235 -17.80 26.97 26.55
C GLU A 235 -18.06 27.62 27.92
N SER A 236 -17.12 27.55 28.86
CA SER A 236 -17.23 28.20 30.18
C SER A 236 -17.07 29.72 30.15
N GLU A 237 -16.21 30.26 29.28
CA GLU A 237 -16.04 31.71 29.11
C GLU A 237 -17.24 32.32 28.37
N VAL A 238 -17.77 31.65 27.35
CA VAL A 238 -19.01 32.04 26.66
C VAL A 238 -20.20 32.03 27.61
N GLU A 239 -20.31 31.04 28.50
CA GLU A 239 -21.40 31.02 29.49
C GLU A 239 -21.23 32.13 30.54
N LYS A 240 -20.01 32.39 31.03
CA LYS A 240 -19.74 33.55 31.89
C LYS A 240 -20.08 34.88 31.21
N ILE A 241 -19.75 35.04 29.93
CA ILE A 241 -20.10 36.24 29.15
C ILE A 241 -21.62 36.39 29.02
N ARG A 242 -22.38 35.29 28.91
CA ARG A 242 -23.86 35.32 28.93
C ARG A 242 -24.41 35.70 30.30
N GLU A 243 -23.81 35.22 31.39
CA GLU A 243 -24.16 35.63 32.76
C GLU A 243 -23.94 37.15 32.93
N ASP A 244 -22.74 37.64 32.58
CA ASP A 244 -22.39 39.07 32.62
C ASP A 244 -23.32 39.92 31.72
N GLU A 245 -23.63 39.46 30.50
CA GLU A 245 -24.54 40.14 29.57
C GLU A 245 -26.01 40.14 30.09
N SER A 246 -26.43 39.09 30.80
CA SER A 246 -27.74 39.05 31.46
C SER A 246 -27.82 40.04 32.63
N PHE A 247 -26.77 40.09 33.47
CA PHE A 247 -26.66 41.01 34.59
C PHE A 247 -26.67 42.49 34.11
N LEU A 248 -25.91 42.80 33.05
CA LEU A 248 -25.89 44.13 32.46
C LEU A 248 -27.24 44.53 31.84
N ARG A 249 -27.96 43.58 31.21
CA ARG A 249 -29.33 43.81 30.70
C ARG A 249 -30.32 44.10 31.83
N ASP A 250 -30.26 43.37 32.94
CA ASP A 250 -31.13 43.59 34.09
C ASP A 250 -30.79 44.90 34.83
N HIS A 251 -29.51 45.23 34.98
CA HIS A 251 -29.10 46.52 35.54
C HIS A 251 -29.58 47.69 34.65
N LEU A 252 -29.40 47.60 33.32
CA LEU A 252 -29.91 48.60 32.39
C LEU A 252 -31.45 48.71 32.44
N SER A 253 -32.15 47.59 32.58
CA SER A 253 -33.61 47.54 32.78
C SER A 253 -34.04 48.26 34.06
N ILE A 254 -33.25 48.17 35.14
CA ILE A 254 -33.48 48.92 36.39
C ILE A 254 -33.18 50.41 36.19
N SER A 255 -32.04 50.79 35.61
CA SER A 255 -31.69 52.20 35.35
C SER A 255 -32.69 52.90 34.43
N VAL A 256 -33.24 52.21 33.42
CA VAL A 256 -34.28 52.76 32.52
C VAL A 256 -35.62 52.93 33.25
N LYS A 257 -35.96 52.06 34.22
CA LYS A 257 -37.15 52.24 35.06
C LYS A 257 -36.98 53.45 35.99
N GLU A 258 -35.79 53.64 36.57
CA GLU A 258 -35.51 54.77 37.45
C GLU A 258 -35.46 56.10 36.68
N ASN A 259 -34.84 56.15 35.50
CA ASN A 259 -34.92 57.35 34.64
C ASN A 259 -36.37 57.71 34.32
N ARG A 260 -37.23 56.74 33.96
CA ARG A 260 -38.66 57.01 33.74
C ARG A 260 -39.40 57.48 34.99
N ARG A 261 -38.96 57.06 36.18
CA ARG A 261 -39.49 57.53 37.47
C ARG A 261 -39.12 59.00 37.70
N LEU A 262 -37.84 59.35 37.48
CA LEU A 262 -37.30 60.70 37.59
C LEU A 262 -37.86 61.65 36.52
N GLU A 263 -38.05 61.18 35.28
CA GLU A 263 -38.72 61.91 34.19
C GLU A 263 -40.17 62.28 34.59
N MET A 264 -40.88 61.37 35.24
CA MET A 264 -42.25 61.61 35.73
C MET A 264 -42.27 62.59 36.91
N GLU A 265 -41.32 62.50 37.85
CA GLU A 265 -41.17 63.46 38.95
C GLU A 265 -40.79 64.86 38.45
N LEU A 266 -39.90 64.96 37.46
CA LEU A 266 -39.56 66.24 36.82
C LEU A 266 -40.78 66.85 36.10
N LEU A 267 -41.64 66.03 35.49
CA LEU A 267 -42.86 66.49 34.84
C LEU A 267 -43.88 67.01 35.86
N ASP A 268 -44.13 66.27 36.95
CA ASP A 268 -44.99 66.66 38.07
C ASP A 268 -44.50 67.95 38.77
N ILE A 269 -43.19 68.08 38.99
CA ILE A 269 -42.57 69.31 39.52
C ILE A 269 -42.71 70.48 38.53
N THR A 270 -42.58 70.21 37.22
CA THR A 270 -42.75 71.25 36.18
C THR A 270 -44.20 71.70 36.09
N GLU A 271 -45.18 70.80 36.21
CA GLU A 271 -46.60 71.15 36.26
C GLU A 271 -46.89 72.04 37.49
N LYS A 272 -46.40 71.65 38.67
CA LYS A 272 -46.51 72.47 39.90
C LYS A 272 -45.79 73.82 39.80
N LEU A 273 -44.67 73.89 39.07
CA LEU A 273 -43.99 75.16 38.78
C LEU A 273 -44.85 76.05 37.87
N VAL A 274 -45.47 75.49 36.83
CA VAL A 274 -46.41 76.22 35.95
C VAL A 274 -47.67 76.64 36.71
N GLU A 275 -48.21 75.81 37.60
CA GLU A 275 -49.34 76.18 38.47
C GLU A 275 -48.98 77.33 39.41
N THR A 276 -47.85 77.24 40.11
CA THR A 276 -47.40 78.31 41.03
C THR A 276 -47.01 79.58 40.30
N GLN A 277 -46.43 79.49 39.10
CA GLN A 277 -46.21 80.64 38.21
C GLN A 277 -47.54 81.22 37.69
N SER A 278 -48.56 80.40 37.45
CA SER A 278 -49.93 80.85 37.14
C SER A 278 -50.59 81.55 38.32
N GLN A 279 -50.38 81.06 39.55
CA GLN A 279 -50.83 81.73 40.77
C GLN A 279 -50.09 83.06 40.98
N ASN A 280 -48.78 83.09 40.77
CA ASN A 280 -47.97 84.30 40.90
C ASN A 280 -48.36 85.38 39.86
N THR A 281 -48.57 84.99 38.60
CA THR A 281 -49.08 85.93 37.56
C THR A 281 -50.49 86.44 37.86
N LYS A 282 -51.38 85.62 38.44
CA LYS A 282 -52.70 86.07 38.94
C LYS A 282 -52.55 87.07 40.11
N LEU A 283 -51.65 86.81 41.06
CA LEU A 283 -51.37 87.70 42.19
C LEU A 283 -50.75 89.02 41.73
N GLN A 284 -49.78 88.99 40.80
CA GLN A 284 -49.20 90.16 40.17
C GLN A 284 -50.27 90.98 39.44
N THR A 285 -51.10 90.34 38.61
CA THR A 285 -52.22 91.03 37.93
C THR A 285 -53.21 91.64 38.94
N SER A 286 -53.44 90.98 40.08
CA SER A 286 -54.27 91.50 41.16
C SER A 286 -53.63 92.70 41.86
N LEU A 287 -52.31 92.67 42.08
CA LEU A 287 -51.54 93.80 42.62
C LEU A 287 -51.55 94.98 41.65
N ASP A 288 -51.28 94.75 40.36
CA ASP A 288 -51.29 95.77 39.31
C ASP A 288 -52.69 96.41 39.17
N ASN A 289 -53.75 95.60 39.28
CA ASN A 289 -55.12 96.10 39.32
C ASN A 289 -55.41 96.95 40.56
N VAL A 290 -54.96 96.54 41.76
CA VAL A 290 -55.13 97.35 42.99
C VAL A 290 -54.31 98.64 42.93
N MET A 291 -53.07 98.59 42.42
CA MET A 291 -52.26 99.78 42.18
C MET A 291 -52.94 100.72 41.19
N LYS A 292 -53.54 100.19 40.13
CA LYS A 292 -54.31 100.97 39.15
C LYS A 292 -55.63 101.52 39.72
N GLU A 293 -56.31 100.80 40.60
CA GLU A 293 -57.55 101.28 41.25
C GLU A 293 -57.28 102.35 42.32
N LYS A 294 -56.14 102.27 43.03
CA LYS A 294 -55.80 103.20 44.13
C LYS A 294 -54.94 104.38 43.71
N PHE A 295 -54.21 104.27 42.59
CA PHE A 295 -53.27 105.30 42.13
C PHE A 295 -53.31 105.55 40.62
N GLY A 296 -54.11 104.82 39.82
CA GLY A 296 -54.08 104.93 38.35
C GLY A 296 -54.67 106.21 37.76
N ASP A 297 -55.45 106.96 38.55
CA ASP A 297 -55.93 108.31 38.22
C ASP A 297 -54.96 109.41 38.69
N LEU A 298 -53.87 109.06 39.38
CA LEU A 298 -52.81 109.99 39.79
C LEU A 298 -51.66 109.94 38.78
N ASP A 299 -51.25 111.10 38.26
CA ASP A 299 -50.03 111.22 37.48
C ASP A 299 -48.81 110.87 38.37
N PRO A 300 -47.92 109.94 37.96
CA PRO A 300 -46.70 109.61 38.72
C PRO A 300 -45.78 110.81 39.00
N GLY A 301 -45.89 111.91 38.26
CA GLY A 301 -45.20 113.16 38.53
C GLY A 301 -45.93 114.14 39.46
N SER A 302 -47.14 113.81 39.94
CA SER A 302 -47.95 114.72 40.77
C SER A 302 -47.47 114.80 42.22
N ALA A 303 -47.59 115.99 42.82
CA ALA A 303 -47.24 116.20 44.23
C ALA A 303 -48.10 115.33 45.17
N ASP A 304 -49.36 115.10 44.84
CA ASP A 304 -50.26 114.24 45.62
C ASP A 304 -49.82 112.76 45.57
N PHE A 305 -49.33 112.27 44.42
CA PHE A 305 -48.74 110.93 44.32
C PHE A 305 -47.47 110.81 45.18
N LEU A 306 -46.57 111.79 45.11
CA LEU A 306 -45.33 111.80 45.90
C LEU A 306 -45.59 111.88 47.42
N LEU A 307 -46.51 112.74 47.86
CA LEU A 307 -46.93 112.81 49.27
C LEU A 307 -47.59 111.50 49.73
N GLN A 308 -48.33 110.82 48.86
CA GLN A 308 -48.91 109.51 49.17
C GLN A 308 -47.84 108.40 49.19
N GLU A 309 -46.80 108.49 48.35
CA GLU A 309 -45.64 107.61 48.38
C GLU A 309 -44.80 107.80 49.66
N GLU A 310 -44.54 109.05 50.08
CA GLU A 310 -43.88 109.37 51.35
C GLU A 310 -44.68 108.83 52.54
N ARG A 311 -46.00 109.07 52.59
CA ARG A 311 -46.87 108.52 53.62
C ARG A 311 -46.87 106.98 53.66
N ILE A 312 -46.71 106.31 52.50
CA ILE A 312 -46.57 104.86 52.42
C ILE A 312 -45.17 104.41 52.87
N LYS A 313 -44.11 105.17 52.58
CA LYS A 313 -42.74 104.94 53.10
C LYS A 313 -42.71 105.09 54.62
N GLU A 314 -43.34 106.11 55.19
CA GLU A 314 -43.48 106.29 56.64
C GLU A 314 -44.25 105.12 57.27
N LEU A 315 -45.42 104.77 56.73
CA LEU A 315 -46.23 103.66 57.23
C LEU A 315 -45.45 102.34 57.15
N ARG A 316 -44.79 102.06 56.02
CA ARG A 316 -43.90 100.89 55.86
C ARG A 316 -42.75 100.92 56.86
N SER A 317 -42.10 102.06 57.07
CA SER A 317 -41.02 102.19 58.07
C SER A 317 -41.53 101.95 59.49
N SER A 318 -42.76 102.34 59.82
CA SER A 318 -43.38 102.05 61.11
C SER A 318 -43.73 100.57 61.27
N TYR A 319 -44.19 99.90 60.21
CA TYR A 319 -44.43 98.46 60.21
C TYR A 319 -43.11 97.66 60.23
N GLU A 320 -42.07 98.09 59.53
CA GLU A 320 -40.74 97.47 59.63
C GLU A 320 -40.14 97.64 61.03
N ALA A 321 -40.38 98.79 61.69
CA ALA A 321 -39.99 98.99 63.08
C ALA A 321 -40.77 98.04 64.02
N GLN A 322 -42.09 97.89 63.85
CA GLN A 322 -42.89 96.92 64.61
C GLN A 322 -42.48 95.47 64.33
N CYS A 323 -42.14 95.11 63.09
CA CYS A 323 -41.64 93.78 62.76
C CYS A 323 -40.25 93.53 63.36
N ARG A 324 -39.38 94.54 63.44
CA ARG A 324 -38.11 94.45 64.17
C ARG A 324 -38.33 94.33 65.67
N GLU A 325 -39.19 95.16 66.28
CA GLU A 325 -39.55 95.07 67.70
C GLU A 325 -40.18 93.71 68.06
N LEU A 326 -41.00 93.13 67.18
CA LEU A 326 -41.52 91.77 67.32
C LEU A 326 -40.45 90.68 67.13
N GLN A 327 -39.48 90.89 66.23
CA GLN A 327 -38.33 89.98 66.04
C GLN A 327 -37.41 90.03 67.27
N ASP A 328 -37.02 91.22 67.71
CA ASP A 328 -36.25 91.47 68.93
C ASP A 328 -36.95 90.85 70.14
N ARG A 329 -38.29 90.96 70.24
CA ARG A 329 -39.08 90.34 71.32
C ARG A 329 -39.20 88.81 71.19
N ILE A 330 -39.21 88.27 69.97
CA ILE A 330 -39.13 86.82 69.71
C ILE A 330 -37.76 86.29 70.10
N ASP A 331 -36.69 87.04 69.82
CA ASP A 331 -35.31 86.65 70.12
C ASP A 331 -35.01 86.83 71.63
N GLU A 332 -35.60 87.82 72.28
CA GLU A 332 -35.61 88.00 73.76
C GLU A 332 -36.37 86.83 74.44
N LEU A 333 -37.57 86.48 73.99
CA LEU A 333 -38.32 85.33 74.50
C LEU A 333 -37.62 83.99 74.21
N GLN A 334 -36.91 83.88 73.09
CA GLN A 334 -36.02 82.74 72.83
C GLN A 334 -34.83 82.74 73.80
N SER A 335 -34.24 83.89 74.12
CA SER A 335 -33.17 84.00 75.12
C SER A 335 -33.65 83.58 76.51
N GLU A 336 -34.82 84.06 76.96
CA GLU A 336 -35.46 83.61 78.21
C GLU A 336 -35.68 82.08 78.21
N LEU A 337 -36.16 81.51 77.09
CA LEU A 337 -36.32 80.06 76.93
C LEU A 337 -34.99 79.28 76.92
N HIS A 338 -33.88 79.88 76.48
CA HIS A 338 -32.55 79.27 76.58
C HIS A 338 -31.97 79.39 78.01
N GLU A 339 -32.19 80.49 78.71
CA GLU A 339 -31.73 80.68 80.09
C GLU A 339 -32.37 79.67 81.06
N PHE A 340 -33.65 79.34 80.89
CA PHE A 340 -34.30 78.28 81.67
C PHE A 340 -33.72 76.86 81.44
N HIS A 341 -33.02 76.62 80.33
CA HIS A 341 -32.28 75.37 80.08
C HIS A 341 -30.80 75.43 80.54
N GLY A 342 -30.31 76.61 80.97
CA GLY A 342 -28.88 76.89 81.14
C GLY A 342 -28.28 76.75 82.55
N LEU A 343 -29.04 76.33 83.58
CA LEU A 343 -28.59 76.28 84.98
C LEU A 343 -27.62 75.11 85.31
N GLY A 344 -26.48 75.06 84.60
CA GLY A 344 -25.51 73.96 84.55
C GLY A 344 -24.12 74.20 85.18
N ARG A 345 -23.88 75.33 85.87
CA ARG A 345 -22.79 75.58 86.86
C ARG A 345 -21.33 75.16 86.51
N VAL A 346 -20.43 76.15 86.30
CA VAL A 346 -19.15 76.37 87.05
C VAL A 346 -18.36 77.60 86.50
N HIS A 347 -17.54 78.23 87.34
CA HIS A 347 -16.82 79.52 87.21
C HIS A 347 -15.77 79.61 86.06
N GLN A 348 -15.47 80.77 85.43
CA GLN A 348 -14.86 82.07 85.91
C GLN A 348 -13.35 81.93 86.29
N PRO A 349 -12.48 82.99 86.27
CA PRO A 349 -12.70 84.43 85.97
C PRO A 349 -11.60 85.16 85.13
N CYS A 350 -11.83 86.45 84.74
CA CYS A 350 -11.08 87.65 85.23
C CYS A 350 -11.23 88.95 84.37
N HIS A 351 -11.95 89.93 84.94
CA HIS A 351 -11.85 91.42 84.91
C HIS A 351 -11.27 92.30 83.75
N LYS A 352 -12.00 93.43 83.57
CA LYS A 352 -11.66 94.73 82.90
C LYS A 352 -10.47 95.47 83.56
N PRO A 353 -9.91 96.55 82.94
CA PRO A 353 -10.34 97.95 83.22
C PRO A 353 -10.57 98.84 81.94
N LEU A 354 -11.54 99.77 81.86
CA LEU A 354 -11.58 101.21 82.28
C LEU A 354 -10.81 102.20 81.35
N SER A 355 -11.17 103.48 81.12
CA SER A 355 -12.45 104.28 81.19
C SER A 355 -12.19 105.75 80.73
N GLU A 356 -13.25 106.57 80.55
CA GLU A 356 -13.27 108.08 80.68
C GLU A 356 -12.40 108.93 79.70
N GLU A 357 -12.58 110.27 79.52
CA GLU A 357 -13.78 111.12 79.40
C GLU A 357 -13.42 112.48 78.72
N LEU A 358 -14.43 113.17 78.15
CA LEU A 358 -14.62 114.65 78.04
C LEU A 358 -13.66 115.65 77.29
N GLU A 359 -14.32 116.76 76.86
CA GLU A 359 -13.89 118.17 76.78
C GLU A 359 -12.86 118.76 75.75
N SER A 360 -13.44 119.31 74.66
CA SER A 360 -13.45 120.77 74.34
C SER A 360 -12.35 121.50 73.51
N LYS A 361 -12.86 122.41 72.63
CA LYS A 361 -12.29 123.67 72.07
C LYS A 361 -11.03 123.67 71.17
N SER A 362 -11.05 124.59 70.19
CA SER A 362 -9.97 124.92 69.24
C SER A 362 -9.09 126.11 69.68
N PRO A 363 -7.86 126.20 69.15
CA PRO A 363 -7.38 127.38 68.40
C PRO A 363 -7.15 127.05 66.90
N GLY A 364 -6.80 127.95 65.97
CA GLY A 364 -6.31 129.33 66.05
C GLY A 364 -4.80 129.39 65.69
N MET A 365 -4.42 129.57 64.41
CA MET A 365 -4.23 130.84 63.67
C MET A 365 -2.78 131.38 63.75
N GLU A 366 -2.51 132.51 63.07
CA GLU A 366 -1.23 133.25 62.86
C GLU A 366 -0.47 132.96 61.55
N SER A 367 0.06 133.96 60.80
CA SER A 367 -0.08 135.42 60.95
C SER A 367 0.16 136.20 59.63
N ASP A 368 -0.34 137.45 59.61
CA ASP A 368 -0.11 138.53 58.62
C ASP A 368 1.26 139.23 58.87
N PRO A 369 1.65 140.33 58.17
CA PRO A 369 1.42 141.66 58.79
C PRO A 369 1.30 142.90 57.84
N GLY A 370 0.36 143.82 58.11
CA GLY A 370 0.31 145.14 57.43
C GLY A 370 -0.63 146.24 57.98
N ASN A 371 -0.35 146.76 59.20
CA ASN A 371 -0.93 147.98 59.86
C ASN A 371 -1.18 149.24 58.98
N GLU A 372 -1.99 150.27 59.33
CA GLU A 372 -3.00 150.55 60.39
C GLU A 372 -3.62 151.97 60.16
N TYR A 373 -4.53 152.43 61.03
CA TYR A 373 -5.14 153.77 61.21
C TYR A 373 -6.31 154.13 60.25
N LEU A 374 -7.58 154.30 60.67
CA LEU A 374 -8.27 155.00 61.79
C LEU A 374 -8.75 156.43 61.39
N HIS A 375 -9.95 156.95 61.76
CA HIS A 375 -11.28 156.37 62.06
C HIS A 375 -12.31 157.47 62.49
N HIS A 376 -13.52 157.44 61.88
CA HIS A 376 -14.75 158.16 62.31
C HIS A 376 -14.70 159.71 62.24
N THR A 377 -15.78 160.49 62.28
CA THR A 377 -17.20 160.31 62.70
C THR A 377 -18.17 160.77 61.57
N CYS A 378 -19.50 160.96 61.67
CA CYS A 378 -20.46 160.99 62.78
C CYS A 378 -21.92 160.66 62.34
N SER A 379 -22.92 161.07 63.13
CA SER A 379 -24.39 161.08 62.89
C SER A 379 -24.98 162.26 63.73
N PRO A 380 -26.31 162.49 63.99
CA PRO A 380 -27.52 161.72 63.63
C PRO A 380 -28.89 162.48 63.45
N TRP A 381 -29.98 161.71 63.31
CA TRP A 381 -31.40 161.99 63.69
C TRP A 381 -32.28 162.98 62.87
N ARG A 382 -33.55 163.14 63.27
CA ARG A 382 -34.73 163.29 62.37
C ARG A 382 -35.58 164.56 62.60
N ALA A 383 -36.17 165.04 61.49
CA ALA A 383 -37.53 165.59 61.31
C ALA A 383 -38.06 166.82 62.10
N ASN A 384 -38.45 167.83 61.30
CA ASN A 384 -39.63 168.73 61.41
C ASN A 384 -39.71 169.94 62.39
N TYR A 385 -39.82 171.12 61.75
CA TYR A 385 -40.86 172.18 61.94
C TYR A 385 -40.70 173.33 62.98
N ARG A 386 -40.03 174.41 62.52
CA ARG A 386 -40.49 175.82 62.37
C ARG A 386 -40.96 176.68 63.58
N GLU A 387 -40.81 178.01 63.39
CA GLU A 387 -41.28 179.17 64.19
C GLU A 387 -40.53 179.40 65.53
N LEU A 388 -40.11 180.61 65.92
CA LEU A 388 -40.18 181.98 65.36
C LEU A 388 -38.74 182.54 65.27
N GLN A 389 -38.26 183.32 64.30
CA GLN A 389 -38.78 184.50 63.57
C GLN A 389 -38.91 185.80 64.42
N ASN A 390 -38.34 186.89 63.89
CA ASN A 390 -38.38 188.30 64.36
C ASN A 390 -37.55 188.69 65.60
N GLN A 391 -36.23 188.86 65.45
CA GLN A 391 -35.45 190.01 65.98
C GLN A 391 -34.23 190.30 65.06
N LEU A 392 -34.49 190.90 63.90
CA LEU A 392 -33.51 191.15 62.83
C LEU A 392 -33.67 192.59 62.31
N GLU A 393 -32.96 193.58 62.88
CA GLU A 393 -32.91 194.94 62.28
C GLU A 393 -31.79 195.87 62.80
N GLN A 394 -31.16 195.62 63.96
CA GLN A 394 -30.09 196.49 64.49
C GLN A 394 -28.65 196.10 64.06
N ALA A 395 -28.46 195.07 63.23
CA ALA A 395 -27.14 194.51 62.91
C ALA A 395 -26.46 195.09 61.64
N GLU A 396 -27.13 195.94 60.86
CA GLU A 396 -26.69 196.26 59.50
C GLU A 396 -25.81 197.52 59.37
N LEU A 397 -25.95 198.50 60.28
CA LEU A 397 -25.32 199.82 60.13
C LEU A 397 -23.83 199.88 60.50
N GLU A 398 -23.31 198.96 61.32
CA GLU A 398 -21.90 198.97 61.73
C GLU A 398 -20.98 198.14 60.83
N ARG A 399 -21.53 197.24 59.99
CA ARG A 399 -20.74 196.28 59.20
C ARG A 399 -20.02 196.89 58.00
N THR A 400 -20.64 197.89 57.37
CA THR A 400 -20.24 198.45 56.06
C THR A 400 -18.90 199.19 56.05
N SER A 401 -18.39 199.61 57.22
CA SER A 401 -17.15 200.39 57.34
C SER A 401 -15.86 199.56 57.31
N LEU A 402 -15.95 198.24 57.58
CA LEU A 402 -14.77 197.37 57.68
C LEU A 402 -14.48 196.56 56.40
N GLU A 403 -15.52 196.24 55.61
CA GLU A 403 -15.39 195.44 54.38
C GLU A 403 -14.43 196.08 53.36
N GLN A 404 -14.38 197.43 53.32
CA GLN A 404 -13.59 198.17 52.34
C GLN A 404 -12.06 198.04 52.50
N LYS A 405 -11.55 197.58 53.66
CA LYS A 405 -10.12 197.31 53.86
C LYS A 405 -9.67 195.92 53.41
N GLN A 406 -10.55 194.91 53.47
CA GLN A 406 -10.19 193.52 53.16
C GLN A 406 -10.09 193.23 51.65
N ALA A 407 -10.40 194.20 50.79
CA ALA A 407 -10.31 194.04 49.34
C ALA A 407 -8.86 194.09 48.82
N GLN A 408 -8.05 195.05 49.29
CA GLN A 408 -6.73 195.30 48.68
C GLN A 408 -5.69 194.21 48.98
N GLU A 409 -5.71 193.60 50.17
CA GLU A 409 -4.77 192.54 50.56
C GLU A 409 -4.97 191.20 49.80
N ARG A 410 -6.07 191.04 49.05
CA ARG A 410 -6.33 189.83 48.24
C ARG A 410 -5.67 189.87 46.87
N GLU A 411 -5.63 191.04 46.24
CA GLU A 411 -5.20 191.21 44.85
C GLU A 411 -3.69 190.94 44.66
N GLU A 412 -2.85 191.31 45.64
CA GLU A 412 -1.41 191.05 45.62
C GLU A 412 -1.07 189.55 45.82
N LEU A 413 -1.91 188.81 46.53
CA LEU A 413 -1.71 187.39 46.84
C LEU A 413 -2.07 186.45 45.69
N GLU A 414 -3.03 186.83 44.85
CA GLU A 414 -3.52 186.03 43.72
C GLU A 414 -2.50 185.97 42.57
N ASN A 415 -1.89 187.12 42.23
CA ASN A 415 -0.87 187.23 41.18
C ASN A 415 0.35 186.31 41.42
N MET A 416 0.81 186.16 42.66
CA MET A 416 1.94 185.29 43.00
C MET A 416 1.64 183.79 42.77
N GLN A 417 0.38 183.37 42.79
CA GLN A 417 0.02 181.96 42.62
C GLN A 417 -0.04 181.53 41.14
N GLU A 418 -0.31 182.44 40.20
CA GLU A 418 -0.33 182.08 38.77
C GLU A 418 1.07 181.79 38.20
N GLU A 419 2.11 182.49 38.64
CA GLU A 419 3.49 182.28 38.13
C GLU A 419 4.04 180.89 38.49
N GLU A 420 3.85 180.41 39.73
CA GLU A 420 4.31 179.08 40.16
C GLU A 420 3.59 177.95 39.40
N VAL A 421 2.28 178.10 39.15
CA VAL A 421 1.47 177.14 38.37
C VAL A 421 1.93 177.11 36.90
N GLY A 422 2.37 178.24 36.35
CA GLY A 422 3.00 178.30 35.03
C GLY A 422 4.27 177.45 34.94
N ALA A 423 5.19 177.63 35.88
CA ALA A 423 6.48 176.93 35.90
C ALA A 423 6.35 175.40 36.08
N LEU A 424 5.36 174.93 36.84
CA LEU A 424 5.11 173.49 37.02
C LEU A 424 4.53 172.82 35.76
N ARG A 425 3.67 173.52 35.01
CA ARG A 425 3.07 172.98 33.77
C ARG A 425 4.11 172.69 32.68
N GLN A 426 5.15 173.51 32.55
CA GLN A 426 6.17 173.31 31.51
C GLN A 426 6.99 172.03 31.74
N LYS A 427 7.42 171.76 32.97
CA LYS A 427 8.21 170.57 33.32
C LYS A 427 7.45 169.25 33.08
N LEU A 428 6.12 169.28 33.22
CA LEU A 428 5.26 168.13 32.93
C LEU A 428 5.27 167.76 31.44
N LEU A 429 5.29 168.77 30.54
CA LEU A 429 5.36 168.53 29.09
C LEU A 429 6.67 167.85 28.68
N GLU A 430 7.80 168.32 29.20
CA GLU A 430 9.15 167.81 28.90
C GLU A 430 9.31 166.35 29.36
N ALA A 431 8.69 165.98 30.49
CA ALA A 431 8.65 164.58 30.96
C ALA A 431 7.83 163.69 30.00
N HIS A 432 6.66 164.16 29.53
CA HIS A 432 5.82 163.41 28.60
C HIS A 432 6.47 163.15 27.25
N THR A 433 7.29 164.08 26.73
CA THR A 433 8.06 163.85 25.51
C THR A 433 9.09 162.74 25.68
N CYS A 434 9.86 162.73 26.79
CA CYS A 434 10.85 161.67 27.06
C CYS A 434 10.23 160.28 27.26
N THR A 435 8.98 160.18 27.73
CA THR A 435 8.30 158.86 27.84
C THR A 435 7.91 158.29 26.48
N ALA A 436 7.51 159.12 25.52
CA ALA A 436 7.07 158.65 24.20
C ALA A 436 8.22 158.02 23.39
N ASP A 437 9.39 158.68 23.38
CA ASP A 437 10.59 158.21 22.65
C ASP A 437 11.08 156.83 23.12
N LEU A 438 10.88 156.50 24.40
CA LEU A 438 11.24 155.21 24.99
C LEU A 438 10.22 154.11 24.68
N GLU A 439 8.93 154.43 24.64
CA GLU A 439 7.87 153.49 24.22
C GLU A 439 7.99 153.09 22.75
N GLU A 440 8.46 153.98 21.88
CA GLU A 440 8.70 153.66 20.47
C GLU A 440 9.91 152.70 20.31
N GLN A 441 11.00 152.94 21.04
CA GLN A 441 12.17 152.05 21.01
C GLN A 441 11.83 150.63 21.50
N LEU A 442 11.07 150.49 22.59
CA LEU A 442 10.63 149.17 23.08
C LEU A 442 9.85 148.40 22.03
N LYS A 443 8.88 149.03 21.36
CA LYS A 443 8.09 148.39 20.28
C LYS A 443 8.95 147.87 19.13
N THR A 444 10.02 148.59 18.76
CA THR A 444 10.93 148.13 17.68
C THR A 444 11.74 146.90 18.08
N LEU A 445 12.12 146.76 19.35
CA LEU A 445 12.84 145.59 19.86
C LEU A 445 11.91 144.39 20.06
N GLU A 446 10.69 144.61 20.58
CA GLU A 446 9.66 143.57 20.70
C GLU A 446 9.31 142.97 19.33
N ALA A 447 9.11 143.82 18.31
CA ALA A 447 8.83 143.35 16.94
C ALA A 447 9.96 142.47 16.40
N LEU A 448 11.21 142.93 16.45
CA LEU A 448 12.38 142.15 16.00
C LEU A 448 12.50 140.81 16.74
N GLN A 449 12.23 140.78 18.04
CA GLN A 449 12.30 139.53 18.81
C GLN A 449 11.19 138.55 18.40
N THR A 450 9.96 139.02 18.15
CA THR A 450 8.88 138.15 17.64
C THR A 450 9.17 137.57 16.26
N GLU A 451 9.87 138.30 15.38
CA GLU A 451 10.31 137.77 14.08
C GLU A 451 11.40 136.70 14.23
N THR A 452 12.38 136.88 15.13
CA THR A 452 13.42 135.86 15.36
C THR A 452 12.89 134.61 16.06
N ASP A 453 11.98 134.77 17.03
CA ASP A 453 11.38 133.64 17.74
C ASP A 453 10.46 132.85 16.79
N GLY A 454 9.76 133.52 15.87
CA GLY A 454 8.98 132.88 14.81
C GLY A 454 9.82 132.01 13.87
N HIS A 455 10.93 132.55 13.34
CA HIS A 455 11.83 131.80 12.45
C HIS A 455 12.39 130.53 13.10
N LEU A 456 12.77 130.61 14.38
CA LEU A 456 13.30 129.46 15.13
C LEU A 456 12.22 128.38 15.37
N VAL A 457 10.96 128.77 15.59
CA VAL A 457 9.84 127.84 15.68
C VAL A 457 9.57 127.15 14.34
N ASP A 458 9.57 127.88 13.23
CA ASP A 458 9.38 127.32 11.89
C ASP A 458 10.49 126.32 11.51
N GLU A 459 11.76 126.64 11.79
CA GLU A 459 12.89 125.70 11.60
C GLU A 459 12.77 124.46 12.49
N MET A 460 12.39 124.61 13.76
CA MET A 460 12.18 123.47 14.66
C MET A 460 11.03 122.57 14.21
N ASP A 461 9.92 123.13 13.73
CA ASP A 461 8.78 122.35 13.25
C ASP A 461 9.06 121.70 11.88
N GLU A 462 9.84 122.32 11.00
CA GLU A 462 10.27 121.68 9.76
C GLU A 462 11.25 120.50 10.03
N LEU A 463 12.18 120.64 10.97
CA LEU A 463 13.01 119.52 11.44
C LEU A 463 12.17 118.40 12.09
N ARG A 464 11.14 118.75 12.89
CA ARG A 464 10.19 117.77 13.44
C ARG A 464 9.42 117.04 12.35
N LYS A 465 8.96 117.73 11.30
CA LYS A 465 8.30 117.13 10.13
C LYS A 465 9.26 116.15 9.41
N GLN A 466 10.51 116.54 9.19
CA GLN A 466 11.53 115.68 8.57
C GLN A 466 11.79 114.42 9.40
N HIS A 467 12.03 114.56 10.71
CA HIS A 467 12.22 113.42 11.61
C HIS A 467 10.97 112.52 11.68
N ALA A 468 9.76 113.07 11.68
CA ALA A 468 8.53 112.28 11.66
C ALA A 468 8.36 111.47 10.37
N VAL A 469 8.73 112.05 9.22
CA VAL A 469 8.76 111.35 7.92
C VAL A 469 9.83 110.26 7.90
N GLU A 470 11.01 110.50 8.48
CA GLU A 470 12.11 109.53 8.50
C GLU A 470 11.86 108.37 9.47
N ILE A 471 11.32 108.64 10.67
CA ILE A 471 10.83 107.61 11.60
C ILE A 471 9.73 106.79 10.94
N LYS A 472 8.80 107.41 10.19
CA LYS A 472 7.77 106.67 9.45
C LYS A 472 8.38 105.77 8.38
N LYS A 473 9.30 106.27 7.55
CA LYS A 473 10.00 105.47 6.53
C LYS A 473 10.72 104.27 7.14
N LEU A 474 11.49 104.47 8.20
CA LEU A 474 12.20 103.37 8.88
C LEU A 474 11.23 102.36 9.53
N GLY A 475 10.06 102.82 9.97
CA GLY A 475 8.98 101.95 10.45
C GLY A 475 8.32 101.14 9.32
N ASP A 476 7.99 101.80 8.21
CA ASP A 476 7.41 101.19 7.01
C ASP A 476 8.42 100.16 6.40
N GLU A 477 9.70 100.53 6.25
CA GLU A 477 10.78 99.64 5.78
C GLU A 477 11.01 98.44 6.72
N HIS A 478 10.96 98.64 8.05
CA HIS A 478 11.08 97.53 8.99
C HIS A 478 9.86 96.60 8.93
N ALA A 479 8.64 97.15 8.74
CA ALA A 479 7.43 96.37 8.53
C ALA A 479 7.56 95.50 7.26
N GLU A 480 7.89 96.11 6.11
CA GLU A 480 8.11 95.40 4.84
C GLU A 480 9.17 94.30 4.96
N LEU A 481 10.31 94.57 5.62
CA LEU A 481 11.35 93.57 5.87
C LEU A 481 10.89 92.43 6.82
N SER A 482 9.99 92.71 7.77
CA SER A 482 9.42 91.69 8.65
C SER A 482 8.39 90.82 7.94
N GLU A 483 7.52 91.42 7.13
CA GLU A 483 6.52 90.73 6.33
C GLU A 483 7.20 89.86 5.27
N ALA A 484 8.22 90.39 4.58
CA ALA A 484 9.02 89.64 3.61
C ALA A 484 9.68 88.39 4.23
N ARG A 485 10.21 88.49 5.47
CA ARG A 485 10.77 87.33 6.20
C ARG A 485 9.69 86.31 6.56
N LEU A 486 8.55 86.75 7.08
CA LEU A 486 7.43 85.86 7.39
C LEU A 486 6.89 85.18 6.13
N GLU A 487 6.87 85.88 5.00
CA GLU A 487 6.44 85.34 3.71
C GLU A 487 7.47 84.36 3.11
N GLU A 488 8.76 84.57 3.38
CA GLU A 488 9.83 83.63 3.01
C GLU A 488 9.82 82.36 3.89
N GLU A 489 9.57 82.48 5.20
CA GLU A 489 9.39 81.32 6.09
C GLU A 489 8.09 80.57 5.79
N ARG A 490 6.99 81.27 5.49
CA ARG A 490 5.73 80.65 5.01
C ARG A 490 5.98 79.82 3.75
N LYS A 491 6.74 80.35 2.78
CA LYS A 491 7.09 79.62 1.55
C LYS A 491 7.95 78.40 1.84
N LYS A 492 8.99 78.52 2.67
CA LYS A 492 9.83 77.37 3.07
C LYS A 492 9.02 76.28 3.76
N LEU A 493 8.17 76.63 4.72
CA LEU A 493 7.29 75.68 5.40
C LEU A 493 6.27 75.05 4.43
N GLN A 494 5.77 75.80 3.45
CA GLN A 494 4.85 75.28 2.42
C GLN A 494 5.56 74.37 1.40
N GLU A 495 6.82 74.66 1.06
CA GLU A 495 7.68 73.82 0.22
C GLU A 495 8.07 72.52 0.96
N GLU A 496 8.44 72.61 2.24
CA GLU A 496 8.70 71.46 3.11
C GLU A 496 7.45 70.59 3.30
N GLN A 497 6.28 71.20 3.52
CA GLN A 497 5.00 70.49 3.58
C GLN A 497 4.71 69.77 2.25
N ALA A 498 4.81 70.45 1.11
CA ALA A 498 4.57 69.85 -0.20
C ALA A 498 5.58 68.73 -0.52
N GLU A 499 6.84 68.83 -0.09
CA GLU A 499 7.81 67.75 -0.28
C GLU A 499 7.54 66.57 0.67
N LEU A 500 7.13 66.80 1.92
CA LEU A 500 6.73 65.75 2.85
C LEU A 500 5.46 65.02 2.37
N GLU A 501 4.43 65.74 1.93
CA GLU A 501 3.23 65.17 1.31
C GLU A 501 3.58 64.31 0.10
N LYS A 502 4.45 64.82 -0.79
CA LYS A 502 4.92 64.08 -1.97
C LYS A 502 5.72 62.83 -1.61
N ARG A 503 6.56 62.88 -0.57
CA ARG A 503 7.30 61.71 -0.06
C ARG A 503 6.34 60.67 0.50
N LEU A 504 5.41 61.07 1.38
CA LEU A 504 4.39 60.20 1.97
C LEU A 504 3.47 59.56 0.93
N LEU A 505 3.04 60.31 -0.09
CA LEU A 505 2.30 59.77 -1.24
C LEU A 505 3.13 58.72 -1.98
N GLY A 506 4.40 59.04 -2.31
CA GLY A 506 5.28 58.09 -2.98
C GLY A 506 5.65 56.86 -2.16
N ASP A 507 5.71 56.98 -0.82
CA ASP A 507 5.88 55.85 0.11
C ASP A 507 4.63 54.97 0.13
N TRP A 508 3.45 55.56 0.26
CA TRP A 508 2.17 54.86 0.23
C TRP A 508 1.90 54.17 -1.12
N GLU A 509 2.21 54.83 -2.24
CA GLU A 509 2.09 54.23 -3.58
C GLU A 509 3.02 53.02 -3.73
N ARG A 510 4.28 53.11 -3.27
CA ARG A 510 5.23 51.99 -3.27
C ARG A 510 4.81 50.85 -2.35
N GLU A 511 4.34 51.14 -1.13
CA GLU A 511 3.85 50.12 -0.20
C GLU A 511 2.62 49.40 -0.75
N LYS A 512 1.66 50.15 -1.31
CA LYS A 512 0.49 49.60 -2.01
C LYS A 512 0.88 48.74 -3.21
N GLU A 513 1.85 49.16 -4.01
CA GLU A 513 2.32 48.43 -5.18
C GLU A 513 3.07 47.14 -4.79
N LEU A 514 3.89 47.18 -3.73
CA LEU A 514 4.52 46.00 -3.13
C LEU A 514 3.51 45.03 -2.52
N LEU A 515 2.49 45.53 -1.82
CA LEU A 515 1.38 44.70 -1.30
C LEU A 515 0.58 44.06 -2.43
N GLN A 516 0.32 44.79 -3.52
CA GLN A 516 -0.34 44.22 -4.71
C GLN A 516 0.54 43.15 -5.38
N GLN A 517 1.83 43.41 -5.60
CA GLN A 517 2.76 42.42 -6.17
C GLN A 517 2.87 41.17 -5.29
N SER A 518 2.91 41.34 -3.96
CA SER A 518 2.92 40.24 -2.99
C SER A 518 1.63 39.42 -3.05
N HIS A 519 0.46 40.07 -3.10
CA HIS A 519 -0.82 39.38 -3.22
C HIS A 519 -0.97 38.67 -4.58
N GLU A 520 -0.54 39.30 -5.67
CA GLU A 520 -0.50 38.67 -6.99
C GLU A 520 0.46 37.47 -7.02
N ALA A 521 1.58 37.51 -6.30
CA ALA A 521 2.49 36.38 -6.16
C ALA A 521 1.88 35.25 -5.31
N GLU A 522 1.21 35.58 -4.20
CA GLU A 522 0.47 34.61 -3.36
C GLU A 522 -0.66 33.93 -4.14
N LEU A 523 -1.41 34.69 -4.95
CA LEU A 523 -2.45 34.14 -5.83
C LEU A 523 -1.86 33.25 -6.94
N LYS A 524 -0.78 33.69 -7.61
CA LYS A 524 -0.09 32.88 -8.63
C LYS A 524 0.46 31.59 -8.01
N ALA A 525 1.06 31.65 -6.82
CA ALA A 525 1.52 30.47 -6.09
C ALA A 525 0.38 29.50 -5.76
N ARG A 526 -0.73 29.98 -5.19
CA ARG A 526 -1.93 29.15 -4.94
C ARG A 526 -2.49 28.52 -6.21
N LEU A 527 -2.48 29.25 -7.33
CA LEU A 527 -3.03 28.79 -8.60
C LEU A 527 -2.15 27.72 -9.23
N GLU A 528 -0.81 27.83 -9.16
CA GLU A 528 0.09 26.75 -9.57
C GLU A 528 0.07 25.57 -8.58
N GLU A 529 -0.07 25.77 -7.27
CA GLU A 529 -0.29 24.68 -6.31
C GLU A 529 -1.60 23.91 -6.60
N ALA A 530 -2.68 24.62 -6.91
CA ALA A 530 -3.97 24.01 -7.24
C ALA A 530 -3.89 23.23 -8.55
N LYS A 531 -3.23 23.77 -9.58
CA LYS A 531 -2.93 23.03 -10.82
C LYS A 531 -2.12 21.77 -10.54
N ALA A 532 -1.01 21.88 -9.80
CA ALA A 532 -0.15 20.75 -9.50
C ALA A 532 -0.93 19.60 -8.82
N ARG A 533 -1.80 19.92 -7.86
CA ARG A 533 -2.70 18.93 -7.23
C ARG A 533 -3.70 18.33 -8.21
N PHE A 534 -4.29 19.12 -9.11
CA PHE A 534 -5.20 18.58 -10.14
C PHE A 534 -4.46 17.72 -11.19
N GLU A 535 -3.20 18.01 -11.49
CA GLU A 535 -2.38 17.16 -12.35
C GLU A 535 -1.95 15.87 -11.63
N GLU A 536 -1.62 15.94 -10.34
CA GLU A 536 -1.35 14.80 -9.47
C GLU A 536 -2.60 13.88 -9.33
N GLU A 537 -3.77 14.45 -9.00
CA GLU A 537 -5.05 13.73 -8.96
C GLU A 537 -5.40 13.09 -10.32
N ARG A 538 -5.18 13.80 -11.43
CA ARG A 538 -5.38 13.28 -12.79
C ARG A 538 -4.45 12.12 -13.07
N ASP A 539 -3.17 12.25 -12.76
CA ASP A 539 -2.15 11.26 -13.09
C ASP A 539 -2.25 10.03 -12.17
N GLU A 540 -2.68 10.19 -10.91
CA GLU A 540 -3.12 9.07 -10.06
C GLU A 540 -4.34 8.34 -10.66
N ILE A 541 -5.34 9.06 -11.18
CA ILE A 541 -6.53 8.44 -11.82
C ILE A 541 -6.12 7.69 -13.08
N VAL A 542 -5.25 8.27 -13.92
CA VAL A 542 -4.70 7.62 -15.11
C VAL A 542 -3.86 6.40 -14.73
N GLN A 543 -3.04 6.47 -13.68
CA GLN A 543 -2.28 5.33 -13.17
C GLN A 543 -3.22 4.21 -12.70
N ARG A 544 -4.18 4.50 -11.81
CA ARG A 544 -5.16 3.51 -11.31
C ARG A 544 -5.94 2.83 -12.43
N LEU A 545 -6.39 3.59 -13.43
CA LEU A 545 -7.09 3.03 -14.60
C LEU A 545 -6.17 2.21 -15.51
N THR A 546 -4.89 2.58 -15.60
CA THR A 546 -3.88 1.83 -16.37
C THR A 546 -3.49 0.53 -15.68
N GLU A 547 -3.36 0.54 -14.35
CA GLU A 547 -3.12 -0.63 -13.51
C GLU A 547 -4.32 -1.59 -13.60
N GLN A 548 -5.55 -1.10 -13.40
CA GLN A 548 -6.77 -1.90 -13.58
C GLN A 548 -6.87 -2.51 -14.99
N TRP A 549 -6.58 -1.74 -16.05
CA TRP A 549 -6.57 -2.26 -17.42
C TRP A 549 -5.47 -3.32 -17.64
N GLN A 550 -4.30 -3.18 -17.01
CA GLN A 550 -3.23 -4.19 -17.06
C GLN A 550 -3.60 -5.45 -16.28
N GLU A 551 -4.27 -5.33 -15.13
CA GLU A 551 -4.79 -6.47 -14.35
C GLU A 551 -5.90 -7.22 -15.11
N GLU A 552 -6.90 -6.52 -15.65
CA GLU A 552 -7.94 -7.11 -16.51
C GLU A 552 -7.33 -7.78 -17.75
N ARG A 553 -6.34 -7.13 -18.39
CA ARG A 553 -5.61 -7.67 -19.54
C ARG A 553 -4.87 -8.95 -19.17
N ALA A 554 -4.15 -8.96 -18.05
CA ALA A 554 -3.40 -10.11 -17.57
C ALA A 554 -4.35 -11.28 -17.22
N GLN A 555 -5.45 -11.02 -16.51
CA GLN A 555 -6.46 -12.03 -16.19
C GLN A 555 -7.11 -12.63 -17.44
N LEU A 556 -7.41 -11.82 -18.46
CA LEU A 556 -7.97 -12.31 -19.73
C LEU A 556 -6.94 -13.13 -20.54
N ASP A 557 -5.68 -12.71 -20.58
CA ASP A 557 -4.62 -13.49 -21.25
C ASP A 557 -4.29 -14.77 -20.47
N GLU A 558 -4.36 -14.76 -19.13
CA GLU A 558 -4.21 -15.94 -18.27
C GLU A 558 -5.36 -16.93 -18.48
N GLN A 559 -6.63 -16.51 -18.35
CA GLN A 559 -7.80 -17.35 -18.62
C GLN A 559 -7.80 -17.94 -20.04
N ASN A 560 -7.37 -17.17 -21.03
CA ASN A 560 -7.22 -17.64 -22.41
C ASN A 560 -6.10 -18.69 -22.53
N ASN A 561 -4.95 -18.48 -21.87
CA ASN A 561 -3.86 -19.46 -21.83
C ASN A 561 -4.27 -20.74 -21.08
N GLU A 562 -4.97 -20.65 -19.95
CA GLU A 562 -5.52 -21.81 -19.23
C GLU A 562 -6.50 -22.59 -20.10
N THR A 563 -7.46 -21.90 -20.73
CA THR A 563 -8.47 -22.51 -21.62
C THR A 563 -7.80 -23.23 -22.80
N LEU A 564 -6.78 -22.60 -23.40
CA LEU A 564 -5.97 -23.21 -24.47
C LEU A 564 -5.13 -24.39 -23.96
N HIS A 565 -4.57 -24.31 -22.75
CA HIS A 565 -3.77 -25.38 -22.16
C HIS A 565 -4.62 -26.62 -21.86
N VAL A 566 -5.80 -26.44 -21.24
CA VAL A 566 -6.76 -27.53 -20.98
C VAL A 566 -7.23 -28.14 -22.29
N ALA A 567 -7.63 -27.33 -23.28
CA ALA A 567 -8.04 -27.85 -24.59
C ALA A 567 -6.93 -28.63 -25.31
N LEU A 568 -5.66 -28.21 -25.18
CA LEU A 568 -4.51 -28.94 -25.72
C LEU A 568 -4.22 -30.23 -24.94
N GLU A 569 -4.38 -30.25 -23.62
CA GLU A 569 -4.23 -31.46 -22.82
C GLU A 569 -5.35 -32.48 -23.07
N GLU A 570 -6.59 -32.02 -23.24
CA GLU A 570 -7.72 -32.86 -23.65
C GLU A 570 -7.50 -33.45 -25.06
N GLU A 571 -7.03 -32.64 -26.01
CA GLU A 571 -6.69 -33.07 -27.38
C GLU A 571 -5.55 -34.11 -27.36
N ILE A 572 -4.46 -33.83 -26.64
CA ILE A 572 -3.33 -34.76 -26.47
C ILE A 572 -3.81 -36.05 -25.78
N SER A 573 -4.64 -35.96 -24.76
CA SER A 573 -5.18 -37.11 -24.02
C SER A 573 -6.17 -37.92 -24.86
N ARG A 574 -6.93 -37.29 -25.77
CA ARG A 574 -7.78 -38.00 -26.73
C ARG A 574 -6.93 -38.70 -27.77
N LEU A 575 -5.95 -38.02 -28.36
CA LEU A 575 -5.02 -38.61 -29.32
C LEU A 575 -4.19 -39.74 -28.70
N ALA A 576 -3.83 -39.66 -27.42
CA ALA A 576 -3.16 -40.75 -26.69
C ALA A 576 -4.07 -41.98 -26.55
N ARG A 577 -5.30 -41.81 -26.07
CA ARG A 577 -6.29 -42.91 -25.98
C ARG A 577 -6.60 -43.50 -27.35
N GLU A 578 -6.80 -42.67 -28.36
CA GLU A 578 -7.00 -43.08 -29.75
C GLU A 578 -5.80 -43.88 -30.32
N GLN A 579 -4.58 -43.73 -29.80
CA GLN A 579 -3.42 -44.55 -30.19
C GLN A 579 -3.33 -45.82 -29.33
N GLU A 580 -3.59 -45.74 -28.03
CA GLU A 580 -3.61 -46.90 -27.11
C GLU A 580 -4.69 -47.92 -27.51
N GLU A 581 -5.89 -47.45 -27.90
CA GLU A 581 -6.96 -48.25 -28.49
C GLU A 581 -6.49 -48.94 -29.79
N LYS A 582 -5.90 -48.19 -30.74
CA LYS A 582 -5.40 -48.75 -32.02
C LYS A 582 -4.25 -49.74 -31.83
N GLU A 583 -3.34 -49.49 -30.89
CA GLU A 583 -2.32 -50.46 -30.52
C GLU A 583 -2.92 -51.68 -29.79
N GLY A 584 -3.99 -51.50 -29.03
CA GLY A 584 -4.77 -52.57 -28.39
C GLY A 584 -5.42 -53.48 -29.43
N ASP A 585 -6.18 -52.91 -30.36
CA ASP A 585 -6.79 -53.61 -31.51
C ASP A 585 -5.74 -54.40 -32.29
N LEU A 586 -4.59 -53.78 -32.59
CA LEU A 586 -3.48 -54.45 -33.28
C LEU A 586 -2.86 -55.56 -32.43
N ARG A 587 -2.68 -55.36 -31.13
CA ARG A 587 -2.20 -56.41 -30.22
C ARG A 587 -3.17 -57.60 -30.21
N GLU A 588 -4.47 -57.38 -30.01
CA GLU A 588 -5.48 -58.45 -30.03
C GLU A 588 -5.52 -59.18 -31.39
N GLN A 589 -5.40 -58.46 -32.51
CA GLN A 589 -5.29 -59.07 -33.85
C GLN A 589 -4.03 -59.95 -33.96
N TRP A 590 -2.86 -59.45 -33.57
CA TRP A 590 -1.62 -60.23 -33.58
C TRP A 590 -1.68 -61.45 -32.65
N GLU A 591 -2.30 -61.35 -31.48
CA GLU A 591 -2.46 -62.49 -30.57
C GLU A 591 -3.48 -63.51 -31.07
N SER A 592 -4.56 -63.06 -31.73
CA SER A 592 -5.53 -63.92 -32.40
C SER A 592 -4.93 -64.65 -33.61
N GLU A 593 -4.17 -63.96 -34.46
CA GLU A 593 -3.46 -64.60 -35.58
C GLU A 593 -2.39 -65.58 -35.10
N ARG A 594 -1.62 -65.23 -34.06
CA ARG A 594 -0.65 -66.12 -33.41
C ARG A 594 -1.33 -67.36 -32.82
N GLY A 595 -2.46 -67.18 -32.14
CA GLY A 595 -3.29 -68.28 -31.61
C GLY A 595 -3.81 -69.19 -32.71
N GLN A 596 -4.44 -68.64 -33.74
CA GLN A 596 -4.92 -69.42 -34.90
C GLN A 596 -3.80 -70.14 -35.65
N LEU A 597 -2.60 -69.58 -35.73
CA LEU A 597 -1.43 -70.25 -36.31
C LEU A 597 -0.93 -71.40 -35.43
N GLN A 598 -0.92 -71.22 -34.10
CA GLN A 598 -0.59 -72.27 -33.15
C GLN A 598 -1.64 -73.40 -33.19
N GLU A 599 -2.94 -73.11 -33.16
CA GLU A 599 -4.02 -74.09 -33.31
C GLU A 599 -3.90 -74.88 -34.62
N ARG A 600 -3.58 -74.22 -35.74
CA ARG A 600 -3.33 -74.90 -37.02
C ARG A 600 -2.10 -75.81 -36.99
N GLN A 601 -1.05 -75.43 -36.27
CA GLN A 601 0.15 -76.26 -36.09
C GLN A 601 -0.15 -77.47 -35.19
N GLU A 602 -0.83 -77.26 -34.07
CA GLU A 602 -1.25 -78.32 -33.14
C GLU A 602 -2.22 -79.30 -33.82
N GLN A 603 -3.20 -78.81 -34.58
CA GLN A 603 -4.11 -79.66 -35.36
C GLN A 603 -3.35 -80.45 -36.44
N ALA A 604 -2.42 -79.83 -37.17
CA ALA A 604 -1.61 -80.53 -38.17
C ALA A 604 -0.71 -81.62 -37.54
N LEU A 605 -0.19 -81.39 -36.34
CA LEU A 605 0.55 -82.39 -35.56
C LEU A 605 -0.37 -83.52 -35.07
N LEU A 606 -1.58 -83.21 -34.60
CA LEU A 606 -2.58 -84.21 -34.20
C LEU A 606 -3.03 -85.07 -35.39
N ASP A 607 -3.36 -84.46 -36.53
CA ASP A 607 -3.72 -85.15 -37.78
C ASP A 607 -2.57 -86.06 -38.25
N ARG A 608 -1.32 -85.59 -38.13
CA ARG A 608 -0.13 -86.38 -38.45
C ARG A 608 0.04 -87.58 -37.50
N ILE A 609 -0.12 -87.39 -36.20
CA ILE A 609 -0.06 -88.46 -35.19
C ILE A 609 -1.20 -89.48 -35.42
N LEU A 610 -2.39 -89.03 -35.80
CA LEU A 610 -3.51 -89.90 -36.16
C LEU A 610 -3.21 -90.69 -37.45
N GLN A 611 -2.65 -90.06 -38.48
CA GLN A 611 -2.23 -90.73 -39.71
C GLN A 611 -1.14 -91.79 -39.44
N GLU A 612 -0.15 -91.49 -38.60
CA GLU A 612 0.90 -92.44 -38.23
C GLU A 612 0.37 -93.59 -37.37
N ARG A 613 -0.55 -93.33 -36.43
CA ARG A 613 -1.26 -94.37 -35.67
C ARG A 613 -2.07 -95.30 -36.60
N LEU A 614 -2.79 -94.74 -37.56
CA LEU A 614 -3.54 -95.52 -38.55
C LEU A 614 -2.61 -96.37 -39.42
N GLN A 615 -1.51 -95.82 -39.94
CA GLN A 615 -0.52 -96.60 -40.69
C GLN A 615 0.14 -97.71 -39.84
N VAL A 616 0.40 -97.47 -38.55
CA VAL A 616 0.92 -98.49 -37.64
C VAL A 616 -0.12 -99.58 -37.38
N GLN A 617 -1.40 -99.21 -37.20
CA GLN A 617 -2.50 -100.16 -37.07
C GLN A 617 -2.69 -100.99 -38.34
N GLU A 618 -2.73 -100.39 -39.53
CA GLU A 618 -2.80 -101.12 -40.80
C GLU A 618 -1.62 -102.08 -40.96
N LYS A 619 -0.39 -101.66 -40.64
CA LYS A 619 0.80 -102.53 -40.66
C LYS A 619 0.72 -103.64 -39.61
N PHE A 620 0.01 -103.45 -38.51
CA PHE A 620 -0.25 -104.48 -37.50
C PHE A 620 -1.32 -105.47 -37.97
N GLU A 621 -2.46 -104.99 -38.48
CA GLU A 621 -3.52 -105.82 -39.06
C GLU A 621 -3.04 -106.64 -40.26
N GLN A 622 -2.15 -106.08 -41.10
CA GLN A 622 -1.50 -106.81 -42.20
C GLN A 622 -0.56 -107.92 -41.68
N ARG A 623 0.14 -107.70 -40.55
CA ARG A 623 0.94 -108.74 -39.90
C ARG A 623 0.05 -109.82 -39.28
N GLU A 624 -1.03 -109.44 -38.61
CA GLU A 624 -2.01 -110.41 -38.09
C GLU A 624 -2.64 -111.25 -39.21
N LYS A 625 -3.02 -110.63 -40.34
CA LYS A 625 -3.57 -111.35 -41.50
C LYS A 625 -2.56 -112.37 -42.04
N LYS A 626 -1.30 -111.94 -42.26
CA LYS A 626 -0.22 -112.86 -42.67
C LYS A 626 0.03 -113.98 -41.68
N LEU A 627 0.11 -113.69 -40.38
CA LEU A 627 0.29 -114.72 -39.34
C LEU A 627 -0.90 -115.69 -39.26
N LYS A 628 -2.13 -115.23 -39.52
CA LYS A 628 -3.32 -116.09 -39.61
C LYS A 628 -3.29 -116.94 -40.86
N GLU A 629 -2.94 -116.38 -42.02
CA GLU A 629 -2.74 -117.11 -43.28
C GLU A 629 -1.58 -118.12 -43.20
N GLU A 630 -0.52 -117.82 -42.44
CA GLU A 630 0.61 -118.71 -42.16
C GLU A 630 0.18 -119.85 -41.24
N TRP A 631 -0.48 -119.55 -40.13
CA TRP A 631 -1.01 -120.55 -39.21
C TRP A 631 -2.09 -121.44 -39.84
N GLU A 632 -2.98 -120.90 -40.68
CA GLU A 632 -3.97 -121.70 -41.41
C GLU A 632 -3.31 -122.61 -42.46
N ARG A 633 -2.23 -122.17 -43.11
CA ARG A 633 -1.42 -123.03 -43.99
C ARG A 633 -0.68 -124.12 -43.23
N GLU A 634 -0.08 -123.81 -42.07
CA GLU A 634 0.56 -124.81 -41.21
C GLU A 634 -0.48 -125.82 -40.67
N ARG A 635 -1.67 -125.36 -40.27
CA ARG A 635 -2.75 -126.25 -39.83
C ARG A 635 -3.25 -127.15 -40.95
N LEU A 636 -3.47 -126.61 -42.15
CA LEU A 636 -3.87 -127.39 -43.33
C LEU A 636 -2.79 -128.40 -43.74
N GLN A 637 -1.51 -128.02 -43.74
CA GLN A 637 -0.42 -128.95 -44.02
C GLN A 637 -0.37 -130.09 -42.99
N LEU A 638 -0.53 -129.78 -41.70
CA LEU A 638 -0.62 -130.81 -40.66
C LEU A 638 -1.87 -131.68 -40.81
N GLU A 639 -3.02 -131.12 -41.20
CA GLU A 639 -4.25 -131.85 -41.51
C GLU A 639 -4.02 -132.82 -42.70
N GLU A 640 -3.39 -132.37 -43.79
CA GLU A 640 -2.98 -133.20 -44.94
C GLU A 640 -1.96 -134.28 -44.55
N ASP A 641 -0.94 -133.96 -43.76
CA ASP A 641 0.08 -134.90 -43.29
C ASP A 641 -0.54 -135.98 -42.36
N TYR A 642 -1.50 -135.61 -41.52
CA TYR A 642 -2.24 -136.55 -40.67
C TYR A 642 -3.20 -137.43 -41.49
N GLU A 643 -3.88 -136.88 -42.49
CA GLU A 643 -4.69 -137.67 -43.43
C GLU A 643 -3.82 -138.64 -44.25
N GLY A 644 -2.64 -138.21 -44.70
CA GLY A 644 -1.63 -139.08 -45.32
C GLY A 644 -1.23 -140.24 -44.42
N MET A 645 -0.79 -139.96 -43.19
CA MET A 645 -0.45 -141.01 -42.20
C MET A 645 -1.65 -141.90 -41.79
N LEU A 646 -2.89 -141.47 -41.99
CA LEU A 646 -4.08 -142.31 -41.82
C LEU A 646 -4.35 -143.17 -43.06
N GLN A 647 -4.18 -142.60 -44.26
CA GLN A 647 -4.34 -143.28 -45.54
C GLN A 647 -3.29 -144.38 -45.73
N ASP A 648 -2.04 -144.10 -45.38
CA ASP A 648 -0.93 -145.07 -45.47
C ASP A 648 -1.14 -146.23 -44.49
N ARG A 649 -1.47 -145.97 -43.22
CA ARG A 649 -1.85 -147.05 -42.28
C ARG A 649 -3.09 -147.83 -42.74
N LEU A 650 -4.07 -147.16 -43.34
CA LEU A 650 -5.24 -147.83 -43.92
C LEU A 650 -4.87 -148.68 -45.13
N ASN A 651 -3.83 -148.31 -45.89
CA ASN A 651 -3.30 -149.10 -46.98
C ASN A 651 -2.44 -150.27 -46.47
N GLU A 652 -1.58 -150.07 -45.47
CA GLU A 652 -0.89 -151.18 -44.79
C GLU A 652 -1.89 -152.21 -44.21
N GLU A 653 -2.99 -151.77 -43.59
CA GLU A 653 -4.01 -152.68 -43.07
C GLU A 653 -4.84 -153.35 -44.17
N LYS A 654 -4.96 -152.76 -45.37
CA LYS A 654 -5.48 -153.44 -46.56
C LYS A 654 -4.48 -154.48 -47.07
N GLU A 655 -3.22 -154.12 -47.26
CA GLU A 655 -2.18 -155.03 -47.74
C GLU A 655 -1.99 -156.22 -46.78
N LYS A 656 -1.95 -155.97 -45.46
CA LYS A 656 -1.98 -157.03 -44.44
C LYS A 656 -3.18 -157.94 -44.66
N ARG A 657 -4.40 -157.41 -44.81
CA ARG A 657 -5.60 -158.22 -45.06
C ARG A 657 -5.65 -158.90 -46.43
N GLU A 658 -5.01 -158.35 -47.45
CA GLU A 658 -4.84 -159.04 -48.73
C GLU A 658 -3.83 -160.18 -48.60
N THR A 659 -2.72 -160.00 -47.89
CA THR A 659 -1.78 -161.10 -47.60
C THR A 659 -2.39 -162.17 -46.66
N GLU A 660 -3.16 -161.80 -45.64
CA GLU A 660 -3.93 -162.75 -44.81
C GLU A 660 -4.97 -163.51 -45.67
N LYS A 661 -5.64 -162.81 -46.59
CA LYS A 661 -6.60 -163.41 -47.53
C LYS A 661 -5.92 -164.30 -48.57
N GLU A 662 -4.72 -163.97 -49.04
CA GLU A 662 -3.91 -164.83 -49.92
C GLU A 662 -3.38 -166.05 -49.17
N GLU A 663 -2.90 -165.90 -47.93
CA GLU A 663 -2.52 -167.03 -47.07
C GLU A 663 -3.71 -167.95 -46.78
N GLU A 664 -4.89 -167.39 -46.54
CA GLU A 664 -6.11 -168.16 -46.27
C GLU A 664 -6.71 -168.74 -47.56
N GLU A 665 -6.60 -168.07 -48.71
CA GLU A 665 -6.90 -168.68 -50.02
C GLU A 665 -5.92 -169.80 -50.34
N GLU A 666 -4.64 -169.71 -49.97
CA GLU A 666 -3.69 -170.82 -50.08
C GLU A 666 -3.93 -171.90 -49.01
N ARG A 667 -4.44 -171.58 -47.81
CA ARG A 667 -4.97 -172.61 -46.89
C ARG A 667 -6.15 -173.32 -47.52
N VAL A 668 -7.11 -172.59 -48.10
CA VAL A 668 -8.28 -173.16 -48.76
C VAL A 668 -7.87 -173.96 -50.01
N LYS A 669 -6.91 -173.52 -50.82
CA LYS A 669 -6.38 -174.32 -51.96
C LYS A 669 -5.68 -175.59 -51.47
N ARG A 670 -4.90 -175.53 -50.38
CA ARG A 670 -4.30 -176.73 -49.76
C ARG A 670 -5.36 -177.67 -49.19
N LEU A 671 -6.35 -177.17 -48.46
CA LEU A 671 -7.47 -177.96 -47.94
C LEU A 671 -8.34 -178.53 -49.08
N MET A 672 -8.54 -177.80 -50.17
CA MET A 672 -9.26 -178.28 -51.36
C MET A 672 -8.43 -179.24 -52.22
N ALA A 673 -7.10 -179.26 -52.05
CA ALA A 673 -6.20 -180.27 -52.60
C ALA A 673 -6.18 -181.52 -51.72
N GLU A 674 -6.05 -181.38 -50.39
CA GLU A 674 -6.18 -182.48 -49.43
C GLU A 674 -7.56 -183.14 -49.49
N GLU A 675 -8.64 -182.35 -49.61
CA GLU A 675 -9.99 -182.88 -49.84
C GLU A 675 -10.16 -183.42 -51.27
N ARG A 676 -9.37 -182.98 -52.26
CA ARG A 676 -9.33 -183.64 -53.59
C ARG A 676 -8.67 -185.01 -53.50
N ASP A 677 -7.51 -185.10 -52.87
CA ASP A 677 -6.76 -186.33 -52.71
C ASP A 677 -7.55 -187.31 -51.83
N ARG A 678 -8.19 -186.82 -50.75
CA ARG A 678 -9.18 -187.60 -49.98
C ARG A 678 -10.41 -187.96 -50.79
N LEU A 679 -10.93 -187.10 -51.67
CA LEU A 679 -12.04 -187.46 -52.57
C LEU A 679 -11.59 -188.40 -53.68
N GLU A 680 -10.32 -188.46 -54.07
CA GLU A 680 -9.81 -189.35 -55.12
C GLU A 680 -9.41 -190.71 -54.53
N GLU A 681 -8.86 -190.76 -53.31
CA GLU A 681 -8.79 -191.98 -52.50
C GLU A 681 -10.20 -192.47 -52.14
N SER A 682 -11.09 -191.60 -51.65
CA SER A 682 -12.47 -191.95 -51.33
C SER A 682 -13.30 -192.29 -52.56
N HIS A 683 -13.04 -191.74 -53.75
CA HIS A 683 -13.67 -192.22 -55.00
C HIS A 683 -13.00 -193.50 -55.52
N SER A 684 -11.73 -193.77 -55.24
CA SER A 684 -11.10 -195.07 -55.53
C SER A 684 -11.67 -196.17 -54.63
N GLU A 685 -11.79 -195.89 -53.32
CA GLU A 685 -12.41 -196.78 -52.35
C GLU A 685 -13.92 -196.86 -52.51
N ALA A 686 -14.63 -195.78 -52.83
CA ALA A 686 -16.07 -195.78 -53.09
C ALA A 686 -16.44 -196.15 -54.54
N VAL A 687 -15.51 -196.29 -55.48
CA VAL A 687 -15.78 -197.06 -56.72
C VAL A 687 -15.72 -198.55 -56.43
N LYS A 688 -14.81 -199.02 -55.57
CA LYS A 688 -14.88 -200.39 -55.01
C LYS A 688 -16.14 -200.57 -54.14
N ASP A 689 -16.42 -199.60 -53.26
CA ASP A 689 -17.42 -199.74 -52.21
C ASP A 689 -18.81 -199.19 -52.59
N LEU A 690 -19.02 -198.48 -53.71
CA LEU A 690 -20.33 -198.45 -54.39
C LEU A 690 -20.53 -199.64 -55.33
N THR A 691 -19.45 -200.27 -55.84
CA THR A 691 -19.61 -201.63 -56.42
C THR A 691 -20.13 -202.59 -55.32
N ASP A 692 -19.69 -202.42 -54.07
CA ASP A 692 -20.17 -203.21 -52.92
C ASP A 692 -21.38 -202.60 -52.15
N LYS A 693 -21.74 -201.31 -52.28
CA LYS A 693 -22.85 -200.64 -51.55
C LYS A 693 -23.96 -200.02 -52.41
N HIS A 694 -23.92 -200.18 -53.74
CA HIS A 694 -25.17 -200.41 -54.48
C HIS A 694 -25.97 -201.60 -53.90
N THR A 695 -25.37 -202.40 -53.01
CA THR A 695 -26.07 -203.42 -52.20
C THR A 695 -26.67 -202.91 -50.87
N ARG A 696 -26.43 -201.66 -50.36
CA ARG A 696 -26.73 -201.32 -48.93
C ARG A 696 -27.38 -199.98 -48.50
N GLU A 697 -27.22 -198.82 -49.13
CA GLU A 697 -27.60 -197.52 -48.49
C GLU A 697 -29.13 -197.20 -48.43
N ARG A 698 -29.65 -196.56 -47.34
CA ARG A 698 -31.10 -196.65 -46.98
C ARG A 698 -31.86 -195.58 -46.08
N ASP A 699 -31.35 -194.74 -45.09
CA ASP A 699 -32.17 -194.01 -44.00
C ASP A 699 -31.60 -192.63 -43.29
N ALA A 700 -32.33 -191.53 -42.73
CA ALA A 700 -31.86 -190.24 -41.92
C ALA A 700 -32.86 -189.04 -41.32
N LEU A 701 -32.54 -188.01 -40.37
CA LEU A 701 -33.20 -186.58 -40.04
C LEU A 701 -33.00 -185.62 -38.68
N SER A 702 -33.17 -184.20 -38.67
CA SER A 702 -33.73 -183.06 -37.67
C SER A 702 -33.04 -182.08 -36.52
N SER A 703 -33.47 -180.75 -36.18
CA SER A 703 -33.14 -179.76 -34.95
C SER A 703 -33.69 -178.19 -34.79
N MET A 704 -33.65 -177.37 -33.63
CA MET A 704 -33.97 -175.82 -33.32
C MET A 704 -33.90 -175.19 -31.78
N LEU A 705 -34.07 -173.92 -31.12
CA LEU A 705 -34.14 -172.34 -31.23
C LEU A 705 -34.26 -171.36 -29.86
N ASP A 706 -34.23 -169.94 -29.85
CA ASP A 706 -34.70 -168.73 -28.89
C ASP A 706 -33.89 -167.95 -27.66
N LYS A 707 -34.06 -166.72 -26.95
CA LYS A 707 -34.77 -165.29 -26.85
C LYS A 707 -34.20 -164.01 -25.92
N LEU A 708 -34.93 -163.00 -25.22
CA LEU A 708 -34.56 -161.47 -24.89
C LEU A 708 -35.09 -160.50 -23.62
N ARG A 709 -34.55 -159.22 -23.29
CA ARG A 709 -35.04 -157.83 -22.61
C ARG A 709 -34.87 -157.31 -21.05
N GLU A 710 -35.06 -156.07 -20.37
CA GLU A 710 -34.80 -154.50 -20.34
C GLU A 710 -35.33 -153.51 -19.09
N ASP A 711 -34.77 -152.28 -18.62
CA ASP A 711 -35.35 -151.13 -17.65
C ASP A 711 -34.54 -149.74 -17.19
N ILE A 712 -35.11 -148.55 -16.62
CA ILE A 712 -34.48 -147.18 -16.07
C ILE A 712 -35.33 -146.12 -15.10
N LYS A 713 -34.82 -145.08 -14.25
CA LYS A 713 -35.54 -143.95 -13.33
C LYS A 713 -34.79 -142.62 -12.67
N GLN A 714 -35.49 -141.52 -12.09
CA GLN A 714 -35.19 -140.39 -10.96
C GLN A 714 -34.98 -138.78 -11.22
N LEU A 715 -34.98 -137.59 -10.41
CA LEU A 715 -35.25 -136.93 -9.00
C LEU A 715 -35.48 -135.28 -8.82
N ILE A 716 -35.26 -134.50 -7.64
CA ILE A 716 -35.87 -133.11 -7.11
C ILE A 716 -35.07 -132.22 -5.95
N ILE A 717 -35.19 -130.96 -5.28
CA ILE A 717 -35.67 -129.42 -5.20
C ILE A 717 -35.02 -128.60 -3.90
N HIS A 718 -35.10 -127.32 -3.25
CA HIS A 718 -35.96 -126.05 -2.86
C HIS A 718 -35.27 -124.67 -2.20
N VAL A 719 -35.94 -123.59 -1.57
CA VAL A 719 -35.49 -122.12 -1.13
C VAL A 719 -36.55 -121.19 -0.25
N LEU A 720 -36.56 -119.94 0.45
CA LEU A 720 -35.81 -118.84 1.31
C LEU A 720 -36.68 -117.59 1.96
N SER A 721 -36.27 -116.68 2.95
CA SER A 721 -36.85 -115.28 3.48
C SER A 721 -36.15 -114.60 4.80
N PRO A 722 -36.49 -113.50 5.67
CA PRO A 722 -37.35 -112.20 5.87
C PRO A 722 -36.75 -110.85 6.63
N LEU A 723 -37.47 -109.87 7.37
CA LEU A 723 -37.00 -108.47 7.92
C LEU A 723 -37.79 -107.56 9.07
N GLN A 724 -37.21 -106.43 9.69
CA GLN A 724 -37.70 -105.07 10.34
C GLN A 724 -37.93 -104.71 11.91
N ILE A 725 -37.66 -103.44 12.44
CA ILE A 725 -38.28 -102.70 13.65
C ILE A 725 -37.91 -101.15 13.88
N SER A 726 -38.47 -100.42 14.89
CA SER A 726 -38.76 -98.93 14.88
C SER A 726 -38.75 -98.05 16.18
N GLU A 727 -38.68 -96.71 16.00
CA GLU A 727 -39.44 -95.60 16.67
C GLU A 727 -39.23 -95.12 18.14
N LEU A 728 -38.66 -93.90 18.29
CA LEU A 728 -39.17 -92.83 19.18
C LEU A 728 -38.95 -91.47 18.49
N ARG A 729 -39.99 -90.63 18.36
CA ARG A 729 -40.05 -89.51 17.38
C ARG A 729 -39.98 -88.09 17.99
N LEU A 730 -39.20 -87.22 17.33
CA LEU A 730 -39.59 -85.88 16.89
C LEU A 730 -40.27 -84.91 17.92
N GLN A 731 -39.53 -84.37 18.90
CA GLN A 731 -40.01 -83.12 19.57
C GLN A 731 -38.98 -82.14 20.19
N SER A 732 -37.66 -82.28 19.98
CA SER A 732 -36.65 -81.33 20.53
C SER A 732 -35.87 -80.48 19.51
N GLN A 733 -36.12 -80.65 18.20
CA GLN A 733 -35.50 -79.85 17.12
C GLN A 733 -36.04 -78.39 17.05
N GLN A 734 -36.31 -77.75 18.20
CA GLN A 734 -36.93 -76.41 18.31
C GLN A 734 -36.43 -75.55 19.49
N PHE A 735 -35.42 -76.00 20.25
CA PHE A 735 -34.87 -75.24 21.40
C PHE A 735 -33.41 -74.79 21.23
N GLU A 736 -32.60 -75.45 20.40
CA GLU A 736 -31.24 -75.02 20.02
C GLU A 736 -31.20 -73.54 19.60
N ASP A 737 -32.05 -73.15 18.65
CA ASP A 737 -32.10 -71.79 18.06
C ASP A 737 -32.57 -70.68 19.03
N LYS A 738 -32.99 -71.02 20.25
CA LYS A 738 -33.43 -70.04 21.27
C LYS A 738 -32.40 -69.80 22.37
N ASN A 739 -31.44 -70.70 22.58
CA ASN A 739 -30.47 -70.56 23.67
C ASN A 739 -29.35 -69.54 23.33
N VAL A 740 -29.00 -69.39 22.05
CA VAL A 740 -28.03 -68.38 21.57
C VAL A 740 -28.52 -66.95 21.85
N MET A 741 -29.83 -66.70 21.77
CA MET A 741 -30.45 -65.40 22.05
C MET A 741 -30.47 -65.01 23.54
N LEU A 742 -30.23 -65.96 24.46
CA LEU A 742 -30.14 -65.67 25.90
C LEU A 742 -28.72 -65.27 26.33
N SER A 743 -27.69 -65.83 25.70
CA SER A 743 -26.28 -65.49 25.97
C SER A 743 -26.02 -63.98 25.85
N LYS A 744 -26.52 -63.35 24.78
CA LYS A 744 -26.30 -61.93 24.50
C LYS A 744 -27.09 -60.97 25.42
N LYS A 745 -28.07 -61.48 26.18
CA LYS A 745 -28.89 -60.68 27.11
C LYS A 745 -28.38 -60.76 28.56
N ASN A 746 -27.62 -61.80 28.91
CA ASN A 746 -27.05 -61.95 30.25
C ASN A 746 -25.86 -61.01 30.53
N ALA A 747 -25.19 -60.50 29.49
CA ALA A 747 -24.13 -59.50 29.62
C ALA A 747 -24.64 -58.12 30.05
N GLN A 748 -25.84 -57.73 29.59
CA GLN A 748 -26.47 -56.44 29.93
C GLN A 748 -26.87 -56.39 31.41
N ASN A 749 -27.49 -57.48 31.91
CA ASN A 749 -28.01 -57.57 33.28
C ASN A 749 -26.94 -57.46 34.39
N ILE A 750 -25.64 -57.53 34.05
CA ILE A 750 -24.53 -57.36 35.01
C ILE A 750 -24.20 -55.87 35.16
N SER A 751 -24.03 -55.15 34.04
CA SER A 751 -23.85 -53.68 33.99
C SER A 751 -24.91 -52.94 34.83
N ASP A 752 -26.17 -53.35 34.67
CA ASP A 752 -27.28 -52.62 35.27
C ASP A 752 -27.43 -52.92 36.78
N MET A 753 -26.83 -54.02 37.26
CA MET A 753 -26.76 -54.37 38.69
C MET A 753 -25.62 -53.64 39.42
N GLU A 754 -24.48 -53.44 38.75
CA GLU A 754 -23.36 -52.64 39.28
C GLU A 754 -23.80 -51.17 39.49
N ASN A 755 -24.46 -50.58 38.49
CA ASN A 755 -24.97 -49.20 38.57
C ASN A 755 -25.98 -48.98 39.72
N LEU A 756 -26.91 -49.93 39.93
CA LEU A 756 -27.88 -49.84 41.03
C LEU A 756 -27.23 -50.01 42.43
N ARG A 757 -26.12 -50.76 42.53
CA ARG A 757 -25.32 -50.81 43.76
C ARG A 757 -24.61 -49.48 44.04
N GLN A 758 -24.12 -48.82 42.99
CA GLN A 758 -23.39 -47.56 43.13
C GLN A 758 -24.32 -46.42 43.60
N GLN A 759 -25.55 -46.34 43.06
CA GLN A 759 -26.57 -45.37 43.48
C GLN A 759 -27.03 -45.56 44.95
N LEU A 760 -27.10 -46.80 45.45
CA LEU A 760 -27.44 -47.07 46.85
C LEU A 760 -26.32 -46.65 47.83
N ALA A 761 -25.05 -46.68 47.42
CA ALA A 761 -23.94 -46.21 48.25
C ALA A 761 -23.91 -44.68 48.40
N GLU A 762 -24.44 -43.93 47.44
CA GLU A 762 -24.51 -42.47 47.48
C GLU A 762 -25.66 -41.98 48.39
N LEU A 763 -26.84 -42.61 48.30
CA LEU A 763 -27.99 -42.27 49.16
C LEU A 763 -27.75 -42.51 50.66
N MET A 764 -26.92 -43.49 51.02
CA MET A 764 -26.51 -43.70 52.42
C MET A 764 -25.66 -42.51 52.94
N LYS A 765 -24.70 -42.03 52.14
CA LYS A 765 -23.91 -40.82 52.46
C LYS A 765 -24.74 -39.54 52.48
N GLU A 766 -25.76 -39.46 51.63
CA GLU A 766 -26.70 -38.34 51.59
C GLU A 766 -27.53 -38.24 52.89
N ASN A 767 -27.89 -39.37 53.51
CA ASN A 767 -28.70 -39.39 54.72
C ASN A 767 -27.89 -39.06 55.99
N GLU A 768 -26.67 -39.62 56.15
CA GLU A 768 -25.78 -39.29 57.28
C GLU A 768 -25.39 -37.80 57.29
N ARG A 769 -25.32 -37.16 56.11
CA ARG A 769 -25.11 -35.70 55.98
C ARG A 769 -26.28 -34.86 56.50
N ARG A 770 -27.53 -35.35 56.43
CA ARG A 770 -28.73 -34.57 56.77
C ARG A 770 -28.97 -34.42 58.27
N GLU A 771 -28.62 -35.41 59.09
CA GLU A 771 -28.79 -35.28 60.54
C GLU A 771 -27.72 -34.37 61.17
N VAL A 772 -26.47 -34.41 60.69
CA VAL A 772 -25.43 -33.43 61.06
C VAL A 772 -25.87 -32.02 60.66
N TYR A 773 -26.47 -31.86 59.47
CA TYR A 773 -26.93 -30.57 58.95
C TYR A 773 -27.82 -29.82 59.96
N THR A 774 -28.85 -30.42 60.53
CA THR A 774 -29.83 -29.67 61.36
C THR A 774 -29.32 -29.22 62.75
N ALA A 775 -28.25 -29.83 63.26
CA ALA A 775 -27.56 -29.38 64.46
C ALA A 775 -26.47 -28.34 64.12
N GLU A 776 -25.74 -28.58 63.04
CA GLU A 776 -24.70 -27.67 62.57
C GLU A 776 -25.29 -26.38 61.99
N GLU A 777 -26.47 -26.41 61.37
CA GLU A 777 -27.26 -25.25 60.93
C GLU A 777 -27.67 -24.35 62.10
N LYS A 778 -27.97 -24.89 63.28
CA LYS A 778 -28.32 -24.08 64.46
C LYS A 778 -27.09 -23.39 65.05
N ASN A 779 -25.96 -24.08 65.09
CA ASN A 779 -24.68 -23.47 65.47
C ASN A 779 -24.18 -22.48 64.41
N LYS A 780 -24.39 -22.75 63.11
CA LYS A 780 -24.15 -21.80 62.02
C LYS A 780 -25.08 -20.60 62.12
N LEU A 781 -26.36 -20.75 62.47
CA LEU A 781 -27.28 -19.63 62.63
C LEU A 781 -26.89 -18.76 63.83
N ALA A 782 -26.50 -19.36 64.96
CA ALA A 782 -25.95 -18.63 66.10
C ALA A 782 -24.63 -17.92 65.75
N ALA A 783 -23.71 -18.60 65.05
CA ALA A 783 -22.46 -18.01 64.58
C ALA A 783 -22.71 -16.90 63.54
N CYS A 784 -23.70 -17.05 62.65
CA CYS A 784 -24.12 -16.02 61.71
C CYS A 784 -24.80 -14.83 62.40
N VAL A 785 -25.56 -15.03 63.48
CA VAL A 785 -26.09 -13.90 64.27
C VAL A 785 -24.94 -13.14 64.92
N SER A 786 -23.99 -13.80 65.59
CA SER A 786 -22.83 -13.10 66.17
C SER A 786 -21.84 -12.58 65.12
N SER A 787 -21.77 -13.18 63.92
CA SER A 787 -21.05 -12.63 62.77
C SER A 787 -21.74 -11.38 62.25
N LEU A 788 -23.08 -11.39 62.10
CA LEU A 788 -23.85 -10.22 61.68
C LEU A 788 -23.86 -9.12 62.74
N GLU A 789 -23.80 -9.44 64.03
CA GLU A 789 -23.61 -8.47 65.12
C GLU A 789 -22.20 -7.87 65.06
N ALA A 790 -21.16 -8.68 64.83
CA ALA A 790 -19.79 -8.20 64.66
C ALA A 790 -19.56 -7.45 63.33
N GLU A 791 -20.27 -7.82 62.27
CA GLU A 791 -20.30 -7.13 60.99
C GLU A 791 -21.12 -5.84 61.08
N LEU A 792 -22.13 -5.76 61.95
CA LEU A 792 -22.88 -4.54 62.22
C LEU A 792 -22.08 -3.57 63.09
N THR A 793 -21.40 -4.02 64.15
CA THR A 793 -20.49 -3.15 64.91
C THR A 793 -19.30 -2.72 64.06
N LYS A 794 -18.71 -3.63 63.28
CA LYS A 794 -17.68 -3.28 62.30
C LYS A 794 -18.22 -2.33 61.23
N ALA A 795 -19.43 -2.51 60.71
CA ALA A 795 -20.03 -1.59 59.74
C ALA A 795 -20.28 -0.21 60.36
N LEU A 796 -20.61 -0.11 61.65
CA LEU A 796 -20.71 1.16 62.37
C LEU A 796 -19.33 1.81 62.60
N GLU A 797 -18.29 1.03 62.90
CA GLU A 797 -16.91 1.54 62.98
C GLU A 797 -16.36 1.93 61.59
N ASP A 798 -16.69 1.17 60.54
CA ASP A 798 -16.34 1.46 59.15
C ASP A 798 -17.13 2.68 58.64
N THR A 799 -18.39 2.90 59.03
CA THR A 799 -19.10 4.16 58.71
C THR A 799 -18.53 5.35 59.47
N ALA A 800 -18.18 5.23 60.75
CA ALA A 800 -17.51 6.30 61.50
C ALA A 800 -16.12 6.61 60.90
N GLN A 801 -15.36 5.60 60.49
CA GLN A 801 -14.12 5.75 59.75
C GLN A 801 -14.32 6.32 58.33
N LEU A 802 -15.45 6.03 57.67
CA LEU A 802 -15.81 6.61 56.38
C LEU A 802 -16.22 8.08 56.54
N GLU A 803 -16.93 8.46 57.61
CA GLU A 803 -17.21 9.87 57.94
C GLU A 803 -15.92 10.64 58.28
N GLN A 804 -15.01 10.01 59.04
CA GLN A 804 -13.68 10.58 59.31
C GLN A 804 -12.85 10.71 58.02
N ARG A 805 -12.89 9.71 57.13
CA ARG A 805 -12.27 9.82 55.80
C ARG A 805 -12.98 10.83 54.91
N ASN A 806 -14.29 10.99 54.99
CA ASN A 806 -15.07 11.90 54.15
C ASN A 806 -14.87 13.37 54.58
N THR A 807 -14.75 13.64 55.88
CA THR A 807 -14.33 14.94 56.40
C THR A 807 -12.86 15.24 56.05
N GLN A 808 -11.96 14.26 56.16
CA GLN A 808 -10.55 14.42 55.75
C GLN A 808 -10.39 14.61 54.23
N LEU A 809 -11.16 13.88 53.42
CA LEU A 809 -11.25 14.04 51.96
C LEU A 809 -11.90 15.37 51.60
N SER A 810 -12.88 15.87 52.36
CA SER A 810 -13.47 17.20 52.15
C SER A 810 -12.44 18.30 52.39
N LEU A 811 -11.59 18.19 53.41
CA LEU A 811 -10.41 19.07 53.59
C LEU A 811 -9.39 18.94 52.46
N GLN A 812 -9.14 17.73 51.95
CA GLN A 812 -8.27 17.58 50.78
C GLN A 812 -8.92 18.12 49.51
N LEU A 813 -10.24 18.03 49.36
CA LEU A 813 -11.00 18.57 48.24
C LEU A 813 -11.10 20.09 48.29
N SER A 814 -11.10 20.75 49.46
CA SER A 814 -10.98 22.22 49.52
C SER A 814 -9.57 22.67 49.11
N GLY A 815 -8.52 22.07 49.67
CA GLY A 815 -7.14 22.39 49.30
C GLY A 815 -6.78 21.99 47.85
N LEU A 816 -7.44 20.97 47.29
CA LEU A 816 -7.37 20.64 45.86
C LEU A 816 -8.20 21.60 45.01
N LYS A 817 -9.36 22.08 45.46
CA LYS A 817 -10.14 23.12 44.77
C LYS A 817 -9.35 24.43 44.68
N GLU A 818 -8.70 24.89 45.75
CA GLU A 818 -7.84 26.08 45.69
C GLU A 818 -6.69 25.91 44.69
N LYS A 819 -6.00 24.76 44.74
CA LYS A 819 -4.94 24.43 43.76
C LYS A 819 -5.48 24.24 42.34
N TYR A 820 -6.74 23.79 42.20
CA TYR A 820 -7.41 23.65 40.91
C TYR A 820 -7.81 25.00 40.34
N TYR A 821 -8.36 25.93 41.13
CA TYR A 821 -8.63 27.30 40.70
C TYR A 821 -7.33 28.05 40.32
N PHE A 822 -6.26 27.89 41.10
CA PHE A 822 -4.96 28.49 40.78
C PHE A 822 -4.33 27.89 39.50
N LYS A 823 -4.43 26.57 39.30
CA LYS A 823 -3.99 25.93 38.06
C LYS A 823 -4.89 26.28 36.88
N ALA A 824 -6.21 26.32 37.06
CA ALA A 824 -7.17 26.69 36.03
C ALA A 824 -6.92 28.12 35.57
N PHE A 825 -6.68 29.08 36.48
CA PHE A 825 -6.32 30.45 36.10
C PHE A 825 -5.04 30.52 35.23
N ILE A 826 -4.03 29.69 35.51
CA ILE A 826 -2.81 29.60 34.70
C ILE A 826 -3.09 28.91 33.35
N VAL A 827 -3.84 27.79 33.34
CA VAL A 827 -4.20 27.05 32.12
C VAL A 827 -5.08 27.89 31.20
N ILE A 828 -6.09 28.57 31.74
CA ILE A 828 -6.94 29.54 31.03
C ILE A 828 -6.07 30.60 30.37
N LYS A 829 -5.16 31.23 31.12
CA LYS A 829 -4.26 32.21 30.52
C LYS A 829 -3.40 31.59 29.38
N GLN A 830 -2.89 30.37 29.57
CA GLN A 830 -2.09 29.67 28.57
C GLN A 830 -2.88 29.12 27.37
N ILE A 831 -4.22 29.10 27.44
CA ILE A 831 -5.08 28.70 26.33
C ILE A 831 -5.68 29.92 25.63
N CYS A 832 -6.19 30.92 26.34
CA CYS A 832 -6.75 32.13 25.74
C CYS A 832 -5.75 32.85 24.82
N GLU A 833 -4.49 33.06 25.26
CA GLU A 833 -3.46 33.77 24.46
C GLU A 833 -3.25 33.14 23.06
N PRO A 834 -2.87 31.86 22.91
CA PRO A 834 -2.72 31.24 21.58
C PRO A 834 -4.06 30.99 20.86
N LEU A 835 -5.18 30.91 21.59
CA LEU A 835 -6.49 30.69 20.99
C LEU A 835 -6.99 31.95 20.28
N ASP A 836 -6.80 33.14 20.85
CA ASP A 836 -7.03 34.42 20.17
C ASP A 836 -6.15 34.58 18.93
N GLU A 837 -4.87 34.18 19.00
CA GLU A 837 -3.99 34.15 17.82
C GLU A 837 -4.54 33.22 16.73
N THR A 838 -5.02 32.02 17.08
CA THR A 838 -5.67 31.13 16.09
C THR A 838 -7.01 31.68 15.58
N LEU A 839 -7.78 32.40 16.40
CA LEU A 839 -9.05 33.00 15.98
C LEU A 839 -8.80 34.14 14.98
N GLN A 840 -7.78 34.96 15.21
CA GLN A 840 -7.32 35.97 14.26
C GLN A 840 -6.78 35.32 12.98
N ALA A 841 -5.96 34.28 13.07
CA ALA A 841 -5.45 33.54 11.92
C ALA A 841 -6.57 32.93 11.06
N VAL A 842 -7.57 32.29 11.68
CA VAL A 842 -8.76 31.73 11.01
C VAL A 842 -9.65 32.84 10.43
N SER A 843 -9.77 33.99 11.10
CA SER A 843 -10.47 35.17 10.57
C SER A 843 -9.79 35.72 9.31
N HIS A 844 -8.46 35.88 9.33
CA HIS A 844 -7.67 36.26 8.16
C HIS A 844 -7.73 35.21 7.05
N GLN A 845 -7.70 33.91 7.38
CA GLN A 845 -7.87 32.84 6.40
C GLN A 845 -9.28 32.85 5.78
N SER A 846 -10.33 33.09 6.57
CA SER A 846 -11.71 33.27 6.08
C SER A 846 -11.81 34.49 5.15
N ALA A 847 -11.14 35.59 5.47
CA ALA A 847 -11.08 36.77 4.61
C ALA A 847 -10.34 36.51 3.29
N ARG A 848 -9.19 35.81 3.32
CA ARG A 848 -8.46 35.38 2.10
C ARG A 848 -9.32 34.43 1.26
N LEU A 849 -9.89 33.37 1.83
CA LEU A 849 -10.77 32.44 1.11
C LEU A 849 -12.01 33.13 0.50
N LYS A 850 -12.57 34.17 1.15
CA LYS A 850 -13.63 35.02 0.58
C LYS A 850 -13.13 35.97 -0.52
N SER A 851 -11.84 36.26 -0.60
CA SER A 851 -11.22 36.96 -1.73
C SER A 851 -11.01 36.00 -2.89
N ASP A 852 -10.35 34.87 -2.62
CA ASP A 852 -10.00 33.83 -3.60
C ASP A 852 -11.27 33.26 -4.26
N LEU A 853 -12.37 33.06 -3.51
CA LEU A 853 -13.68 32.69 -4.08
C LEU A 853 -14.26 33.74 -5.05
N ARG A 854 -14.02 35.03 -4.83
CA ARG A 854 -14.47 36.09 -5.75
C ARG A 854 -13.61 36.15 -7.00
N VAL A 855 -12.30 35.93 -6.87
CA VAL A 855 -11.38 35.76 -8.01
C VAL A 855 -11.80 34.56 -8.86
N LEU A 856 -11.98 33.38 -8.25
CA LEU A 856 -12.44 32.17 -8.96
C LEU A 856 -13.82 32.33 -9.61
N GLN A 857 -14.73 33.11 -9.01
CA GLN A 857 -16.01 33.45 -9.65
C GLN A 857 -15.83 34.36 -10.87
N GLN A 858 -14.94 35.35 -10.80
CA GLN A 858 -14.60 36.24 -11.92
C GLN A 858 -13.86 35.49 -13.04
N GLU A 859 -12.93 34.59 -12.71
CA GLU A 859 -12.25 33.71 -13.66
C GLU A 859 -13.22 32.75 -14.35
N ARG A 860 -14.10 32.08 -13.59
CA ARG A 860 -15.19 31.26 -14.12
C ARG A 860 -16.05 32.04 -15.12
N ASP A 861 -16.43 33.27 -14.78
CA ASP A 861 -17.30 34.07 -15.64
C ASP A 861 -16.55 34.64 -16.88
N SER A 862 -15.24 34.88 -16.75
CA SER A 862 -14.35 35.17 -17.89
C SER A 862 -14.19 33.96 -18.82
N LEU A 863 -13.89 32.78 -18.28
CA LEU A 863 -13.82 31.52 -19.03
C LEU A 863 -15.16 31.17 -19.68
N LYS A 864 -16.29 31.50 -19.04
CA LYS A 864 -17.63 31.35 -19.62
C LYS A 864 -17.85 32.29 -20.81
N LEU A 865 -17.33 33.51 -20.77
CA LEU A 865 -17.32 34.43 -21.92
C LEU A 865 -16.41 33.90 -23.03
N GLU A 866 -15.21 33.42 -22.70
CA GLU A 866 -14.27 32.83 -23.67
C GLU A 866 -14.85 31.57 -24.33
N VAL A 867 -15.41 30.63 -23.57
CA VAL A 867 -16.13 29.45 -24.09
C VAL A 867 -17.31 29.87 -24.98
N SER A 868 -18.05 30.94 -24.64
CA SER A 868 -19.10 31.47 -25.52
C SER A 868 -18.54 32.04 -26.83
N MET A 869 -17.35 32.65 -26.79
CA MET A 869 -16.65 33.18 -27.96
C MET A 869 -16.10 32.05 -28.84
N LEU A 870 -15.45 31.05 -28.25
CA LEU A 870 -14.94 29.85 -28.92
C LEU A 870 -16.08 29.03 -29.52
N HIS A 871 -17.21 28.88 -28.82
CA HIS A 871 -18.41 28.25 -29.37
C HIS A 871 -18.96 29.02 -30.57
N LYS A 872 -18.96 30.36 -30.53
CA LYS A 872 -19.34 31.21 -31.67
C LYS A 872 -18.34 31.17 -32.82
N GLN A 873 -17.04 31.03 -32.55
CA GLN A 873 -16.01 30.80 -33.57
C GLN A 873 -16.17 29.42 -34.21
N LEU A 874 -16.41 28.38 -33.41
CA LEU A 874 -16.66 27.02 -33.86
C LEU A 874 -17.93 26.96 -34.72
N GLN A 875 -19.02 27.62 -34.31
CA GLN A 875 -20.22 27.73 -35.13
C GLN A 875 -19.92 28.43 -36.46
N ASN A 876 -19.22 29.57 -36.45
CA ASN A 876 -18.80 30.26 -37.69
C ASN A 876 -17.91 29.38 -38.60
N VAL A 877 -17.10 28.48 -38.04
CA VAL A 877 -16.31 27.50 -38.80
C VAL A 877 -17.18 26.35 -39.31
N ASN A 878 -18.15 25.89 -38.53
CA ASN A 878 -19.09 24.85 -38.91
C ASN A 878 -20.04 25.33 -40.02
N ASP A 879 -20.55 26.56 -39.94
CA ASP A 879 -21.33 27.22 -40.99
C ASP A 879 -20.52 27.35 -42.29
N LYS A 880 -19.24 27.74 -42.19
CA LYS A 880 -18.31 27.77 -43.34
C LYS A 880 -18.06 26.38 -43.92
N ASN A 881 -17.86 25.36 -43.08
CA ASN A 881 -17.69 23.99 -43.51
C ASN A 881 -18.97 23.48 -44.20
N HIS A 882 -20.15 23.79 -43.68
CA HIS A 882 -21.42 23.43 -44.30
C HIS A 882 -21.62 24.13 -45.66
N ILE A 883 -21.24 25.41 -45.78
CA ILE A 883 -21.21 26.13 -47.06
C ILE A 883 -20.20 25.49 -48.03
N LEU A 884 -19.04 25.05 -47.55
CA LEU A 884 -18.03 24.33 -48.35
C LEU A 884 -18.51 22.93 -48.76
N GLU A 885 -19.22 22.21 -47.91
CA GLU A 885 -19.89 20.94 -48.25
C GLU A 885 -20.97 21.17 -49.31
N MET A 886 -21.82 22.18 -49.16
CA MET A 886 -22.79 22.54 -50.20
C MET A 886 -22.12 22.93 -51.52
N ALA A 887 -20.98 23.62 -51.50
CA ALA A 887 -20.18 23.91 -52.71
C ALA A 887 -19.53 22.65 -53.29
N LEU A 888 -19.06 21.72 -52.44
CA LEU A 888 -18.50 20.43 -52.84
C LEU A 888 -19.56 19.50 -53.44
N HIS A 889 -20.80 19.52 -52.94
CA HIS A 889 -21.90 18.68 -53.42
C HIS A 889 -22.62 19.28 -54.66
N SER A 890 -22.62 20.61 -54.83
CA SER A 890 -23.21 21.28 -56.00
C SER A 890 -22.28 21.38 -57.22
N SER A 891 -20.95 21.24 -57.04
CA SER A 891 -19.99 21.31 -58.14
C SER A 891 -19.70 19.93 -58.78
N GLY A 892 -20.23 19.73 -60.00
CA GLY A 892 -20.07 18.48 -60.78
C GLY A 892 -18.62 18.09 -61.17
N LEU A 893 -17.62 18.86 -60.75
CA LEU A 893 -16.19 18.61 -60.97
C LEU A 893 -15.60 17.50 -60.08
N GLN A 894 -16.30 17.08 -59.02
CA GLN A 894 -15.77 16.08 -58.06
C GLN A 894 -15.29 14.78 -58.72
N SER A 895 -15.96 14.28 -59.76
CA SER A 895 -15.61 13.00 -60.39
C SER A 895 -14.21 12.99 -61.00
N GLN A 896 -13.87 14.04 -61.75
CA GLN A 896 -12.56 14.14 -62.44
C GLN A 896 -11.42 14.37 -61.45
N SER A 897 -11.62 15.23 -60.45
CA SER A 897 -10.60 15.49 -59.42
C SER A 897 -10.35 14.25 -58.54
N LYS A 898 -11.40 13.56 -58.07
CA LYS A 898 -11.29 12.30 -57.30
C LYS A 898 -10.73 11.12 -58.12
N LYS A 899 -10.68 11.23 -59.44
CA LYS A 899 -9.90 10.33 -60.30
C LYS A 899 -8.44 10.75 -60.37
N LEU A 900 -8.14 12.00 -60.73
CA LEU A 900 -6.76 12.51 -60.83
C LEU A 900 -5.95 12.35 -59.54
N TYR A 901 -6.57 12.53 -58.37
CA TYR A 901 -5.92 12.25 -57.09
C TYR A 901 -5.61 10.75 -56.88
N ARG A 902 -6.53 9.84 -57.23
CA ARG A 902 -6.27 8.39 -57.15
C ARG A 902 -5.22 7.93 -58.16
N ASP A 903 -5.29 8.40 -59.40
CA ASP A 903 -4.29 8.14 -60.44
C ASP A 903 -2.90 8.69 -60.05
N LYS A 904 -2.83 9.78 -59.27
CA LYS A 904 -1.58 10.35 -58.74
C LYS A 904 -1.07 9.61 -57.50
N MET A 905 -1.95 9.18 -56.59
CA MET A 905 -1.59 8.31 -55.46
C MET A 905 -1.02 6.97 -55.95
N SER A 906 -1.66 6.31 -56.93
CA SER A 906 -1.16 5.05 -57.49
C SER A 906 0.27 5.22 -58.00
N ARG A 907 0.53 6.22 -58.85
CA ARG A 907 1.87 6.46 -59.41
C ARG A 907 2.94 6.70 -58.34
N LEU A 908 2.60 7.32 -57.22
CA LEU A 908 3.54 7.51 -56.10
C LEU A 908 3.83 6.20 -55.37
N VAL A 909 2.81 5.37 -55.13
CA VAL A 909 2.98 4.02 -54.54
C VAL A 909 3.76 3.10 -55.49
N ASP A 910 3.48 3.16 -56.80
CA ASP A 910 4.18 2.40 -57.84
C ASP A 910 5.67 2.82 -57.89
N GLN A 911 5.95 4.13 -57.82
CA GLN A 911 7.30 4.69 -57.78
C GLN A 911 8.04 4.32 -56.49
N GLU A 912 7.39 4.38 -55.33
CA GLU A 912 7.96 4.00 -54.04
C GLU A 912 8.27 2.50 -53.99
N GLN A 913 7.37 1.63 -54.44
CA GLN A 913 7.67 0.20 -54.60
C GLN A 913 8.83 -0.06 -55.57
N GLN A 914 8.97 0.73 -56.64
CA GLN A 914 10.06 0.57 -57.59
C GLN A 914 11.41 0.99 -56.98
N LEU A 915 11.45 2.06 -56.18
CA LEU A 915 12.63 2.45 -55.40
C LEU A 915 12.98 1.39 -54.35
N LEU A 916 11.99 0.85 -53.61
CA LEU A 916 12.19 -0.22 -52.63
C LEU A 916 12.71 -1.52 -53.26
N ARG A 917 12.34 -1.83 -54.51
CA ARG A 917 12.91 -2.95 -55.28
C ARG A 917 14.37 -2.69 -55.65
N GLN A 918 14.69 -1.50 -56.16
CA GLN A 918 16.07 -1.11 -56.50
C GLN A 918 16.99 -1.10 -55.26
N GLU A 919 16.50 -0.61 -54.12
CA GLU A 919 17.24 -0.62 -52.86
C GLU A 919 17.47 -2.07 -52.36
N ASN A 920 16.47 -2.96 -52.49
CA ASN A 920 16.64 -4.38 -52.19
C ASN A 920 17.68 -5.05 -53.11
N GLU A 921 17.64 -4.78 -54.41
CA GLU A 921 18.63 -5.32 -55.36
C GLU A 921 20.04 -4.82 -55.05
N ARG A 922 20.19 -3.53 -54.68
CA ARG A 922 21.45 -2.92 -54.23
C ARG A 922 21.97 -3.58 -52.95
N LEU A 923 21.10 -3.79 -51.96
CA LEU A 923 21.44 -4.47 -50.69
C LEU A 923 21.82 -5.94 -50.93
N GLN A 924 21.10 -6.66 -51.80
CA GLN A 924 21.46 -8.03 -52.19
C GLN A 924 22.80 -8.08 -52.94
N ALA A 925 23.11 -7.09 -53.79
CA ALA A 925 24.41 -6.98 -54.44
C ALA A 925 25.53 -6.74 -53.42
N ALA A 926 25.33 -5.84 -52.46
CA ALA A 926 26.27 -5.62 -51.36
C ALA A 926 26.49 -6.90 -50.52
N VAL A 927 25.43 -7.63 -50.18
CA VAL A 927 25.52 -8.93 -49.46
C VAL A 927 26.25 -9.99 -50.29
N ARG A 928 26.06 -10.03 -51.62
CA ARG A 928 26.83 -10.93 -52.51
C ARG A 928 28.32 -10.57 -52.52
N ASN A 929 28.66 -9.29 -52.56
CA ASN A 929 30.05 -8.83 -52.52
C ASN A 929 30.72 -9.17 -51.17
N VAL A 930 30.10 -8.78 -50.04
CA VAL A 930 30.60 -9.11 -48.69
C VAL A 930 30.74 -10.62 -48.47
N LYS A 931 29.85 -11.43 -49.04
CA LYS A 931 29.98 -12.90 -49.05
C LYS A 931 31.17 -13.39 -49.89
N GLY A 932 31.48 -12.71 -51.00
CA GLY A 932 32.68 -12.92 -51.80
C GLY A 932 33.96 -12.56 -51.03
N ASP A 933 33.98 -11.40 -50.38
CA ASP A 933 35.11 -10.94 -49.57
C ASP A 933 35.36 -11.87 -48.36
N LEU A 934 34.29 -12.35 -47.71
CA LEU A 934 34.37 -13.35 -46.64
C LEU A 934 34.87 -14.71 -47.15
N MET A 935 34.51 -15.12 -48.38
CA MET A 935 35.05 -16.32 -49.02
C MET A 935 36.54 -16.17 -49.33
N GLN A 936 36.97 -15.03 -49.89
CA GLN A 936 38.39 -14.75 -50.13
C GLN A 936 39.19 -14.68 -48.82
N SER A 937 38.62 -14.07 -47.77
CA SER A 937 39.22 -14.03 -46.43
C SER A 937 39.40 -15.43 -45.84
N ARG A 938 38.36 -16.27 -45.91
CA ARG A 938 38.44 -17.69 -45.48
C ARG A 938 39.46 -18.49 -46.28
N GLU A 939 39.61 -18.24 -47.58
CA GLU A 939 40.59 -18.94 -48.41
C GLU A 939 42.02 -18.44 -48.16
N LYS A 940 42.23 -17.14 -47.90
CA LYS A 940 43.49 -16.62 -47.38
C LYS A 940 43.86 -17.24 -46.04
N VAL A 941 42.89 -17.41 -45.12
CA VAL A 941 43.11 -18.13 -43.85
C VAL A 941 43.53 -19.59 -44.11
N ARG A 942 42.86 -20.32 -45.02
CA ARG A 942 43.31 -21.68 -45.40
C ARG A 942 44.72 -21.71 -45.98
N GLN A 943 45.08 -20.73 -46.80
CA GLN A 943 46.42 -20.64 -47.38
C GLN A 943 47.47 -20.37 -46.30
N LEU A 944 47.17 -19.49 -45.33
CA LEU A 944 48.00 -19.28 -44.15
C LEU A 944 48.12 -20.56 -43.31
N ASP A 945 47.02 -21.24 -43.00
CA ASP A 945 47.03 -22.53 -42.28
C ASP A 945 47.87 -23.59 -43.04
N ALA A 946 47.79 -23.64 -44.37
CA ALA A 946 48.60 -24.53 -45.19
C ALA A 946 50.10 -24.18 -45.17
N THR A 947 50.46 -22.89 -45.15
CA THR A 947 51.87 -22.49 -44.95
C THR A 947 52.36 -22.77 -43.53
N VAL A 948 51.51 -22.62 -42.51
CA VAL A 948 51.80 -22.98 -41.10
C VAL A 948 51.97 -24.49 -40.91
N LEU A 949 51.20 -25.31 -41.64
CA LEU A 949 51.38 -26.77 -41.68
C LEU A 949 52.66 -27.16 -42.43
N SER A 950 53.00 -26.47 -43.52
CA SER A 950 54.27 -26.67 -44.25
C SER A 950 55.48 -26.28 -43.40
N LEU A 951 55.40 -25.18 -42.65
CA LEU A 951 56.37 -24.73 -41.65
C LEU A 951 56.67 -25.80 -40.58
N LYS A 952 55.67 -26.62 -40.20
CA LYS A 952 55.86 -27.71 -39.23
C LYS A 952 56.62 -28.93 -39.76
N GLN A 953 56.81 -29.08 -41.07
CA GLN A 953 57.41 -30.29 -41.66
C GLN A 953 58.91 -30.16 -42.03
N HIS A 954 59.48 -28.95 -42.04
CA HIS A 954 60.88 -28.75 -42.44
C HIS A 954 61.87 -28.69 -41.26
N LYS A 955 62.99 -29.42 -41.39
CA LYS A 955 64.12 -29.45 -40.44
C LYS A 955 64.75 -28.05 -40.25
N PRO A 956 65.37 -27.78 -39.08
CA PRO A 956 65.67 -26.40 -38.60
C PRO A 956 66.67 -25.59 -39.43
N GLN A 957 67.32 -26.18 -40.44
CA GLN A 957 68.41 -25.53 -41.19
C GLN A 957 67.93 -24.54 -42.28
N SER A 958 66.61 -24.38 -42.48
CA SER A 958 66.01 -23.42 -43.41
C SER A 958 65.40 -22.17 -42.74
N GLN A 959 65.44 -22.06 -41.40
CA GLN A 959 64.64 -21.05 -40.70
C GLN A 959 65.14 -19.60 -40.89
N SER A 960 66.46 -19.38 -41.05
CA SER A 960 67.03 -18.02 -41.11
C SER A 960 66.69 -17.24 -42.39
N SER A 961 66.57 -17.91 -43.55
CA SER A 961 66.10 -17.27 -44.79
C SER A 961 64.60 -16.99 -44.75
N LEU A 962 63.84 -17.87 -44.13
CA LEU A 962 62.38 -17.79 -44.05
C LEU A 962 61.91 -16.70 -43.08
N VAL A 963 62.60 -16.51 -41.94
CA VAL A 963 62.34 -15.39 -41.02
C VAL A 963 62.52 -14.04 -41.73
N LYS A 964 63.56 -13.87 -42.55
CA LYS A 964 63.78 -12.62 -43.31
C LYS A 964 62.68 -12.35 -44.34
N ALA A 965 62.14 -13.39 -44.98
CA ALA A 965 60.99 -13.25 -45.86
C ALA A 965 59.75 -12.79 -45.09
N LEU A 966 59.47 -13.39 -43.92
CA LEU A 966 58.35 -13.02 -43.06
C LEU A 966 58.51 -11.63 -42.42
N GLU A 967 59.73 -11.18 -42.12
CA GLU A 967 60.03 -9.81 -41.68
C GLU A 967 59.75 -8.80 -42.81
N GLN A 968 60.16 -9.11 -44.04
CA GLN A 968 59.90 -8.28 -45.22
C GLN A 968 58.42 -8.22 -45.60
N GLU A 969 57.70 -9.35 -45.50
CA GLU A 969 56.25 -9.43 -45.72
C GLU A 969 55.48 -8.68 -44.63
N ASN A 970 55.88 -8.79 -43.35
CA ASN A 970 55.32 -7.96 -42.28
C ASN A 970 55.55 -6.47 -42.51
N ALA A 971 56.73 -6.06 -42.99
CA ALA A 971 57.00 -4.67 -43.32
C ALA A 971 56.07 -4.15 -44.44
N SER A 972 55.84 -4.97 -45.48
CA SER A 972 54.93 -4.65 -46.59
C SER A 972 53.47 -4.56 -46.13
N LEU A 973 52.97 -5.55 -45.39
CA LEU A 973 51.61 -5.57 -44.84
C LEU A 973 51.38 -4.42 -43.85
N LYS A 974 52.41 -4.01 -43.11
CA LYS A 974 52.34 -2.85 -42.21
C LYS A 974 52.20 -1.53 -42.98
N GLN A 975 52.93 -1.35 -44.08
CA GLN A 975 52.72 -0.20 -44.98
C GLN A 975 51.32 -0.20 -45.61
N GLU A 976 50.82 -1.37 -46.04
CA GLU A 976 49.49 -1.48 -46.65
C GLU A 976 48.35 -1.18 -45.64
N LEU A 977 48.50 -1.62 -44.40
CA LEU A 977 47.60 -1.27 -43.28
C LEU A 977 47.66 0.24 -42.95
N GLU A 978 48.83 0.86 -43.06
CA GLU A 978 49.03 2.30 -42.81
C GLU A 978 48.40 3.14 -43.94
N ALA A 979 48.51 2.70 -45.19
CA ALA A 979 47.82 3.29 -46.34
C ALA A 979 46.29 3.19 -46.24
N GLN A 980 45.74 2.05 -45.77
CA GLN A 980 44.29 1.91 -45.54
C GLN A 980 43.76 2.84 -44.43
N LYS A 981 44.60 3.18 -43.43
CA LYS A 981 44.27 4.15 -42.36
C LYS A 981 44.29 5.61 -42.82
N GLU A 982 45.05 5.94 -43.86
CA GLU A 982 44.95 7.25 -44.52
C GLU A 982 43.68 7.32 -45.39
N LEU A 983 43.33 6.23 -46.09
CA LEU A 983 42.11 6.16 -46.92
C LEU A 983 40.78 6.26 -46.15
N THR A 984 40.80 6.11 -44.82
CA THR A 984 39.61 6.18 -43.94
C THR A 984 39.49 7.50 -43.17
N LYS A 985 40.20 8.55 -43.60
CA LYS A 985 40.11 9.94 -43.07
C LYS A 985 39.40 10.92 -44.02
N VAL A 986 38.68 10.42 -45.03
CA VAL A 986 37.88 11.18 -46.00
C VAL A 986 36.46 10.62 -46.00
#